data_AF-A0A3P7IFR3-F1
#
_entry.id   AF-A0A3P7IFR3-F1
#
_cell.length_a   1.000
_cell.length_b   1.000
_cell.length_c   1.000
_cell.angle_alpha   90.00
_cell.angle_beta   90.00
_cell.angle_gamma   90.00
#
_symmetry.space_group_name_H-M   'P 1'
#
loop_
_entity.id
_entity.type
_entity.pdbx_description
1 polymer ?
#
loop_
_entity_poly.entity_id
_entity_poly.type
_entity_poly.pdbx_seq_one_letter_code
_entity_poly.pdbx_strand_id
1 'polypeptide(L)'
;MTYQGRADAVNDLMQKAREIKTLGSPTSDAILGAAEQVVARYSSLNEPVQIRRENLRDAHALYQWIACAEEELEWLADKMPLAKSQEYGDSLHAAHSLQKKHTALEKELESRQAGIQEIESKGMAMIRAKHFAAPQIEKTIDTLSSAMLSIKDAASLRRARLQQAVNTHQYYTEAAEAEQWIRDQMPVATNQETGRDQAAAEGYLRRLAVLEKEVAKFKDEIERLRARCDSLQEHQNANQIAARQAKLETAYGDLVKECNRRRTQLVDAGRYHRFVRQVDDLSDWLHDKEHLASSEDYGRDLEDCVQLTEKFETVVRELAAAGERVAAVQRAQEELLRSGHPYAASIRAKGTDLNSLWTSVNEAATERQQALAGARQVHRFDQEADETLNWLGDKEATGVAMENEDLAHADLATIKVQMQRHDEFVHGMRAVEKQVAELCREAERLWTAFPNTREHLEVRKMDMEEQLKDILEGTRRHQERLQHMESLQAYFQEYRELMQWMKAMQAMMTSEQLPRDVAGCEALARRHDEYNLEMQGRKPHIDEFNRQGKQMIQTGHVLSQEIGEKVETLERSWGVLCEVWKDRNELYNENMDCQRWKQNAAQLEQWLLERERLLGDDWRHIDTVENAETQLRDFDDFLITLDAQVDRCDMVKRLTLIEQSFSRLRKKEVERSRIAEEDQKRRDTIKVVEKGQILANRRQERERRKTQEISLLRPSPSEDYTSQTLPKKIDRAERSKTATLGESVLVGGPSTIVAPNVNAPANVSAVEVEMKKTPSFTTRRGHSVSRNSTSRWEDMGAIDMRGFVDRKQDLQSGGKKATIRSWKNYYTILCGQLMCFFKRKGFLVQDEAAFYDNLAAAPPVYIYGARCEPFPEYVKRKHAYRLATQDGAEYVFACTDERQMLEWVAKIKFHADLTPSNQLKSYNYHGNQ
;
A
#
# COMPACT_ATOMS: atom_id res chain seq x y z
N MET A 1 -73.97 -138.39 52.18
CA MET A 1 -75.21 -138.94 52.77
C MET A 1 -75.56 -138.10 53.98
N THR A 2 -76.67 -137.38 53.91
CA THR A 2 -77.06 -136.29 54.80
C THR A 2 -77.54 -136.80 56.16
N TYR A 3 -77.30 -136.01 57.20
CA TYR A 3 -77.75 -136.26 58.57
C TYR A 3 -79.28 -136.55 58.59
N GLN A 4 -80.06 -135.84 57.78
CA GLN A 4 -81.50 -136.06 57.56
C GLN A 4 -81.87 -137.53 57.29
N GLY A 5 -81.21 -138.20 56.33
CA GLY A 5 -81.59 -139.56 55.94
C GLY A 5 -81.32 -140.63 57.01
N ARG A 6 -80.49 -140.33 58.02
CA ARG A 6 -80.25 -141.20 59.18
C ARG A 6 -81.21 -140.90 60.34
N ALA A 7 -81.78 -139.69 60.40
CA ALA A 7 -82.79 -139.33 61.38
C ALA A 7 -84.11 -140.09 61.10
N ASP A 8 -84.48 -140.21 59.83
CA ASP A 8 -85.69 -140.93 59.41
C ASP A 8 -85.58 -142.43 59.72
N ALA A 9 -84.42 -143.06 59.49
CA ALA A 9 -84.19 -144.47 59.82
C ALA A 9 -84.23 -144.76 61.34
N VAL A 10 -83.80 -143.82 62.18
CA VAL A 10 -83.88 -143.92 63.65
C VAL A 10 -85.31 -143.73 64.14
N ASN A 11 -86.08 -142.85 63.51
CA ASN A 11 -87.52 -142.67 63.77
C ASN A 11 -88.33 -143.90 63.35
N ASP A 12 -88.06 -144.48 62.17
CA ASP A 12 -88.69 -145.72 61.69
C ASP A 12 -88.41 -146.91 62.63
N LEU A 13 -87.20 -146.99 63.18
CA LEU A 13 -86.82 -148.03 64.14
C LEU A 13 -87.59 -147.89 65.46
N MET A 14 -87.82 -146.66 65.94
CA MET A 14 -88.74 -146.38 67.07
C MET A 14 -90.19 -146.75 66.77
N GLN A 15 -90.66 -146.47 65.56
CA GLN A 15 -92.03 -146.76 65.17
C GLN A 15 -92.29 -148.28 65.11
N LYS A 16 -91.36 -149.06 64.53
CA LYS A 16 -91.41 -150.53 64.54
C LYS A 16 -91.29 -151.12 65.95
N ALA A 17 -90.45 -150.57 66.82
CA ALA A 17 -90.33 -151.03 68.21
C ALA A 17 -91.64 -150.80 69.00
N ARG A 18 -92.36 -149.70 68.72
CA ARG A 18 -93.70 -149.43 69.28
C ARG A 18 -94.77 -150.39 68.74
N GLU A 19 -94.73 -150.74 67.46
CA GLU A 19 -95.64 -151.74 66.85
C GLU A 19 -95.44 -153.15 67.44
N ILE A 20 -94.19 -153.57 67.68
CA ILE A 20 -93.89 -154.87 68.32
C ILE A 20 -94.41 -154.92 69.76
N LYS A 21 -94.45 -153.78 70.47
CA LYS A 21 -95.05 -153.67 71.82
C LYS A 21 -96.57 -153.80 71.80
N THR A 22 -97.25 -153.31 70.77
CA THR A 22 -98.71 -153.48 70.63
C THR A 22 -99.14 -154.92 70.30
N LEU A 23 -98.22 -155.78 69.83
CA LEU A 23 -98.50 -157.16 69.40
C LEU A 23 -98.32 -158.24 70.50
N GLY A 24 -98.05 -157.86 71.75
CA GLY A 24 -98.09 -158.79 72.90
C GLY A 24 -96.95 -159.81 73.01
N SER A 25 -95.77 -159.52 72.44
CA SER A 25 -94.59 -160.40 72.53
C SER A 25 -93.86 -160.28 73.88
N PRO A 26 -93.46 -161.39 74.53
CA PRO A 26 -92.83 -161.39 75.87
C PRO A 26 -91.42 -160.75 75.93
N THR A 27 -90.82 -160.31 74.81
CA THR A 27 -89.55 -159.55 74.76
C THR A 27 -89.69 -158.08 74.32
N SER A 28 -90.92 -157.59 74.14
CA SER A 28 -91.20 -156.27 73.56
C SER A 28 -90.66 -155.07 74.35
N ASP A 29 -90.70 -155.10 75.69
CA ASP A 29 -90.18 -154.01 76.51
C ASP A 29 -88.65 -153.85 76.40
N ALA A 30 -87.91 -154.94 76.19
CA ALA A 30 -86.47 -154.89 75.97
C ALA A 30 -86.10 -154.26 74.61
N ILE A 31 -86.91 -154.53 73.56
CA ILE A 31 -86.70 -153.97 72.22
C ILE A 31 -87.03 -152.47 72.20
N LEU A 32 -88.09 -152.05 72.89
CA LEU A 32 -88.43 -150.63 73.01
C LEU A 32 -87.34 -149.85 73.78
N GLY A 33 -86.86 -150.37 74.90
CA GLY A 33 -85.78 -149.75 75.67
C GLY A 33 -84.47 -149.63 74.89
N ALA A 34 -84.15 -150.63 74.06
CA ALA A 34 -83.00 -150.57 73.15
C ALA A 34 -83.19 -149.51 72.04
N ALA A 35 -84.39 -149.39 71.47
CA ALA A 35 -84.70 -148.38 70.46
C ALA A 35 -84.65 -146.94 71.02
N GLU A 36 -85.19 -146.72 72.23
CA GLU A 36 -85.10 -145.43 72.94
C GLU A 36 -83.65 -145.03 73.22
N GLN A 37 -82.80 -145.99 73.61
CA GLN A 37 -81.35 -145.75 73.75
C GLN A 37 -80.69 -145.33 72.43
N VAL A 38 -81.06 -145.93 71.29
CA VAL A 38 -80.50 -145.57 69.98
C VAL A 38 -80.88 -144.15 69.58
N VAL A 39 -82.14 -143.74 69.81
CA VAL A 39 -82.61 -142.37 69.51
C VAL A 39 -81.93 -141.34 70.40
N ALA A 40 -81.90 -141.59 71.72
CA ALA A 40 -81.21 -140.71 72.65
C ALA A 40 -79.73 -140.55 72.28
N ARG A 41 -79.07 -141.65 71.89
CA ARG A 41 -77.69 -141.61 71.40
C ARG A 41 -77.55 -140.86 70.08
N TYR A 42 -78.45 -141.01 69.12
CA TYR A 42 -78.44 -140.26 67.87
C TYR A 42 -78.67 -138.74 68.07
N SER A 43 -79.67 -138.35 68.88
CA SER A 43 -79.93 -136.94 69.22
C SER A 43 -78.77 -136.32 69.99
N SER A 44 -78.12 -137.09 70.89
CA SER A 44 -76.91 -136.65 71.60
C SER A 44 -75.72 -136.38 70.67
N LEU A 45 -75.72 -136.91 69.44
CA LEU A 45 -74.69 -136.66 68.42
C LEU A 45 -74.93 -135.40 67.59
N ASN A 46 -76.09 -134.73 67.68
CA ASN A 46 -76.35 -133.51 66.91
C ASN A 46 -75.46 -132.35 67.37
N GLU A 47 -75.41 -132.10 68.68
CA GLU A 47 -74.58 -131.03 69.27
C GLU A 47 -73.08 -131.21 68.93
N PRO A 48 -72.44 -132.39 69.13
CA PRO A 48 -71.05 -132.61 68.72
C PRO A 48 -70.80 -132.49 67.22
N VAL A 49 -71.76 -132.84 66.37
CA VAL A 49 -71.63 -132.71 64.91
C VAL A 49 -71.72 -131.26 64.46
N GLN A 50 -72.61 -130.46 65.06
CA GLN A 50 -72.67 -129.02 64.80
C GLN A 50 -71.42 -128.31 65.27
N ILE A 51 -70.96 -128.58 66.51
CA ILE A 51 -69.70 -128.07 67.05
C ILE A 51 -68.53 -128.45 66.13
N ARG A 52 -68.45 -129.71 65.66
CA ARG A 52 -67.39 -130.14 64.73
C ARG A 52 -67.47 -129.40 63.38
N ARG A 53 -68.67 -129.12 62.87
CA ARG A 53 -68.86 -128.40 61.61
C ARG A 53 -68.47 -126.93 61.73
N GLU A 54 -68.81 -126.29 62.84
CA GLU A 54 -68.39 -124.91 63.17
C GLU A 54 -66.87 -124.85 63.34
N ASN A 55 -66.27 -125.75 64.11
CA ASN A 55 -64.81 -125.84 64.26
C ASN A 55 -64.08 -126.04 62.91
N LEU A 56 -64.64 -126.83 62.00
CA LEU A 56 -64.06 -127.01 60.65
C LEU A 56 -64.22 -125.78 59.76
N ARG A 57 -65.30 -125.01 59.90
CA ARG A 57 -65.50 -123.74 59.18
C ARG A 57 -64.54 -122.68 59.69
N ASP A 58 -64.38 -122.59 61.00
CA ASP A 58 -63.44 -121.70 61.67
C ASP A 58 -61.99 -122.05 61.25
N ALA A 59 -61.63 -123.33 61.24
CA ALA A 59 -60.33 -123.77 60.74
C ALA A 59 -60.11 -123.43 59.25
N HIS A 60 -61.11 -123.61 58.39
CA HIS A 60 -61.02 -123.23 56.97
C HIS A 60 -60.84 -121.70 56.80
N ALA A 61 -61.62 -120.89 57.53
CA ALA A 61 -61.50 -119.44 57.50
C ALA A 61 -60.12 -118.97 57.98
N LEU A 62 -59.56 -119.62 59.02
CA LEU A 62 -58.21 -119.35 59.51
C LEU A 62 -57.15 -119.64 58.45
N TYR A 63 -57.13 -120.83 57.86
CA TYR A 63 -56.08 -121.17 56.88
C TYR A 63 -56.21 -120.36 55.59
N GLN A 64 -57.43 -120.02 55.17
CA GLN A 64 -57.64 -119.12 54.04
C GLN A 64 -57.11 -117.71 54.35
N TRP A 65 -57.38 -117.19 55.55
CA TRP A 65 -56.88 -115.89 55.98
C TRP A 65 -55.36 -115.87 56.14
N ILE A 66 -54.77 -116.92 56.73
CA ILE A 66 -53.32 -117.08 56.87
C ILE A 66 -52.65 -117.09 55.50
N ALA A 67 -53.16 -117.86 54.53
CA ALA A 67 -52.58 -117.91 53.19
C ALA A 67 -52.56 -116.52 52.52
N CYS A 68 -53.66 -115.74 52.65
CA CYS A 68 -53.70 -114.36 52.15
C CYS A 68 -52.71 -113.44 52.90
N ALA A 69 -52.55 -113.61 54.22
CA ALA A 69 -51.61 -112.80 55.00
C ALA A 69 -50.14 -113.15 54.69
N GLU A 70 -49.84 -114.43 54.49
CA GLU A 70 -48.50 -114.91 54.10
C GLU A 70 -48.10 -114.43 52.71
N GLU A 71 -49.02 -114.42 51.74
CA GLU A 71 -48.78 -113.88 50.39
C GLU A 71 -48.39 -112.39 50.44
N GLU A 72 -49.10 -111.59 51.23
CA GLU A 72 -48.76 -110.16 51.39
C GLU A 72 -47.45 -109.96 52.19
N LEU A 73 -47.15 -110.82 53.17
CA LEU A 73 -45.87 -110.78 53.90
C LEU A 73 -44.67 -111.12 52.99
N GLU A 74 -44.81 -112.13 52.12
CA GLU A 74 -43.79 -112.51 51.14
C GLU A 74 -43.58 -111.37 50.13
N TRP A 75 -44.67 -110.78 49.64
CA TRP A 75 -44.58 -109.62 48.75
C TRP A 75 -43.88 -108.42 49.41
N LEU A 76 -44.21 -108.10 50.67
CA LEU A 76 -43.53 -107.04 51.42
C LEU A 76 -42.03 -107.34 51.61
N ALA A 77 -41.68 -108.61 51.88
CA ALA A 77 -40.29 -109.05 52.00
C ALA A 77 -39.52 -108.89 50.67
N ASP A 78 -40.15 -109.22 49.54
CA ASP A 78 -39.56 -109.08 48.19
C ASP A 78 -39.32 -107.62 47.79
N LYS A 79 -40.20 -106.70 48.21
CA LYS A 79 -40.07 -105.27 47.91
C LYS A 79 -39.13 -104.53 48.87
N MET A 80 -38.87 -105.10 50.04
CA MET A 80 -38.01 -104.49 51.08
C MET A 80 -36.60 -104.13 50.58
N PRO A 81 -35.88 -104.96 49.80
CA PRO A 81 -34.56 -104.60 49.26
C PRO A 81 -34.60 -103.38 48.34
N LEU A 82 -35.68 -103.18 47.58
CA LEU A 82 -35.84 -102.02 46.70
C LEU A 82 -36.01 -100.73 47.50
N ALA A 83 -36.74 -100.79 48.61
CA ALA A 83 -36.91 -99.66 49.54
C ALA A 83 -35.62 -99.37 50.34
N LYS A 84 -34.82 -100.38 50.66
CA LYS A 84 -33.55 -100.26 51.42
C LYS A 84 -32.30 -100.02 50.57
N SER A 85 -32.40 -100.04 49.25
CA SER A 85 -31.25 -99.81 48.36
C SER A 85 -30.58 -98.46 48.69
N GLN A 86 -29.25 -98.41 48.54
CA GLN A 86 -28.44 -97.20 48.74
C GLN A 86 -27.91 -96.63 47.41
N GLU A 87 -28.40 -97.13 46.28
CA GLU A 87 -28.07 -96.60 44.97
C GLU A 87 -28.89 -95.33 44.70
N TYR A 88 -28.19 -94.20 44.57
CA TYR A 88 -28.80 -92.88 44.34
C TYR A 88 -28.42 -92.24 42.99
N GLY A 89 -27.52 -92.86 42.22
CA GLY A 89 -27.07 -92.39 40.90
C GLY A 89 -25.84 -91.48 40.97
N ASP A 90 -24.98 -91.60 39.96
CA ASP A 90 -23.72 -90.86 39.78
C ASP A 90 -23.86 -89.58 38.94
N SER A 91 -25.02 -89.38 38.31
CA SER A 91 -25.34 -88.24 37.48
C SER A 91 -26.77 -87.77 37.72
N LEU A 92 -27.07 -86.53 37.30
CA LEU A 92 -28.41 -85.97 37.39
C LEU A 92 -29.46 -86.85 36.70
N HIS A 93 -29.12 -87.37 35.52
CA HIS A 93 -30.00 -88.25 34.76
C HIS A 93 -30.23 -89.59 35.49
N ALA A 94 -29.17 -90.21 36.01
CA ALA A 94 -29.27 -91.46 36.76
C ALA A 94 -30.12 -91.29 38.04
N ALA A 95 -29.92 -90.20 38.78
CA ALA A 95 -30.68 -89.88 39.98
C ALA A 95 -32.18 -89.69 39.70
N HIS A 96 -32.53 -88.95 38.64
CA HIS A 96 -33.93 -88.80 38.17
C HIS A 96 -34.56 -90.13 37.76
N SER A 97 -33.81 -90.97 37.05
CA SER A 97 -34.27 -92.30 36.64
C SER A 97 -34.59 -93.18 37.87
N LEU A 98 -33.71 -93.18 38.87
CA LEU A 98 -33.92 -93.91 40.12
C LEU A 98 -35.07 -93.33 40.94
N GLN A 99 -35.23 -92.00 41.00
CA GLN A 99 -36.38 -91.35 41.63
C GLN A 99 -37.71 -91.75 40.97
N LYS A 100 -37.75 -91.82 39.63
CA LYS A 100 -38.94 -92.27 38.90
C LYS A 100 -39.27 -93.74 39.20
N LYS A 101 -38.27 -94.62 39.24
CA LYS A 101 -38.43 -96.03 39.64
C LYS A 101 -38.94 -96.15 41.09
N HIS A 102 -38.39 -95.36 42.01
CA HIS A 102 -38.81 -95.32 43.41
C HIS A 102 -40.25 -94.81 43.57
N THR A 103 -40.63 -93.78 42.81
CA THR A 103 -42.01 -93.28 42.78
C THR A 103 -43.00 -94.36 42.31
N ALA A 104 -42.58 -95.23 41.39
CA ALA A 104 -43.38 -96.37 40.95
C ALA A 104 -43.53 -97.42 42.07
N LEU A 105 -42.46 -97.72 42.81
CA LEU A 105 -42.51 -98.60 43.99
C LEU A 105 -43.48 -98.06 45.05
N GLU A 106 -43.45 -96.75 45.34
CA GLU A 106 -44.34 -96.14 46.32
C GLU A 106 -45.82 -96.20 45.91
N LYS A 107 -46.11 -96.06 44.61
CA LYS A 107 -47.45 -96.28 44.09
C LYS A 107 -47.90 -97.74 44.22
N GLU A 108 -46.98 -98.68 44.02
CA GLU A 108 -47.24 -100.12 44.21
C GLU A 108 -47.53 -100.45 45.69
N LEU A 109 -46.80 -99.83 46.62
CA LEU A 109 -47.05 -99.94 48.07
C LEU A 109 -48.41 -99.35 48.46
N GLU A 110 -48.77 -98.18 47.92
CA GLU A 110 -50.05 -97.53 48.22
C GLU A 110 -51.25 -98.32 47.67
N SER A 111 -51.13 -98.92 46.48
CA SER A 111 -52.22 -99.74 45.93
C SER A 111 -52.42 -101.05 46.71
N ARG A 112 -51.34 -101.67 47.21
CA ARG A 112 -51.38 -102.89 48.02
C ARG A 112 -51.83 -102.66 49.45
N GLN A 113 -51.64 -101.45 49.99
CA GLN A 113 -52.06 -101.07 51.34
C GLN A 113 -53.54 -101.37 51.62
N ALA A 114 -54.43 -101.09 50.66
CA ALA A 114 -55.87 -101.30 50.83
C ALA A 114 -56.21 -102.79 50.98
N GLY A 115 -55.53 -103.66 50.23
CA GLY A 115 -55.69 -105.12 50.35
C GLY A 115 -55.21 -105.65 51.70
N ILE A 116 -54.06 -105.16 52.16
CA ILE A 116 -53.51 -105.48 53.49
C ILE A 116 -54.49 -105.07 54.60
N GLN A 117 -55.06 -103.86 54.53
CA GLN A 117 -56.05 -103.38 55.51
C GLN A 117 -57.34 -104.22 55.52
N GLU A 118 -57.77 -104.72 54.36
CA GLU A 118 -58.92 -105.63 54.28
C GLU A 118 -58.62 -106.97 54.97
N ILE A 119 -57.41 -107.52 54.78
CA ILE A 119 -56.95 -108.74 55.46
C ILE A 119 -56.89 -108.50 56.98
N GLU A 120 -56.32 -107.39 57.43
CA GLU A 120 -56.29 -107.00 58.85
C GLU A 120 -57.71 -106.88 59.42
N SER A 121 -58.63 -106.22 58.72
CA SER A 121 -60.02 -106.07 59.15
C SER A 121 -60.75 -107.42 59.26
N LYS A 122 -60.52 -108.34 58.30
CA LYS A 122 -61.06 -109.72 58.36
C LYS A 122 -60.50 -110.47 59.57
N GLY A 123 -59.20 -110.38 59.82
CA GLY A 123 -58.56 -110.99 60.99
C GLY A 123 -59.09 -110.41 62.31
N MET A 124 -59.27 -109.09 62.41
CA MET A 124 -59.89 -108.44 63.57
C MET A 124 -61.33 -108.91 63.78
N ALA A 125 -62.11 -109.10 62.72
CA ALA A 125 -63.47 -109.64 62.83
C ALA A 125 -63.48 -111.06 63.40
N MET A 126 -62.53 -111.91 63.00
CA MET A 126 -62.35 -113.25 63.56
C MET A 126 -61.97 -113.21 65.05
N ILE A 127 -61.11 -112.28 65.46
CA ILE A 127 -60.78 -112.07 66.89
C ILE A 127 -62.02 -111.65 67.69
N ARG A 128 -62.82 -110.70 67.17
CA ARG A 128 -64.07 -110.25 67.83
C ARG A 128 -65.09 -111.38 67.97
N ALA A 129 -65.11 -112.32 67.03
CA ALA A 129 -65.95 -113.52 67.08
C ALA A 129 -65.44 -114.60 68.06
N LYS A 130 -64.38 -114.32 68.85
CA LYS A 130 -63.74 -115.25 69.81
C LYS A 130 -63.23 -116.54 69.15
N HIS A 131 -62.69 -116.42 67.94
CA HIS A 131 -62.10 -117.54 67.21
C HIS A 131 -61.01 -118.25 68.04
N PHE A 132 -60.96 -119.59 68.01
CA PHE A 132 -60.05 -120.38 68.86
C PHE A 132 -58.56 -120.05 68.66
N ALA A 133 -58.19 -119.57 67.46
CA ALA A 133 -56.83 -119.17 67.09
C ALA A 133 -56.58 -117.65 67.21
N ALA A 134 -57.38 -116.90 67.97
CA ALA A 134 -57.24 -115.44 68.12
C ALA A 134 -55.79 -114.96 68.42
N PRO A 135 -54.99 -115.62 69.29
CA PRO A 135 -53.60 -115.19 69.54
C PRO A 135 -52.69 -115.30 68.31
N GLN A 136 -52.93 -116.28 67.45
CA GLN A 136 -52.18 -116.46 66.20
C GLN A 136 -52.55 -115.38 65.18
N ILE A 137 -53.85 -115.08 65.07
CA ILE A 137 -54.37 -114.04 64.18
C ILE A 137 -53.81 -112.66 64.58
N GLU A 138 -53.83 -112.34 65.89
CA GLU A 138 -53.29 -111.09 66.42
C GLU A 138 -51.79 -110.93 66.10
N LYS A 139 -50.98 -111.97 66.37
CA LYS A 139 -49.55 -111.96 66.02
C LYS A 139 -49.30 -111.75 64.52
N THR A 140 -50.08 -112.38 63.66
CA THR A 140 -49.92 -112.24 62.21
C THR A 140 -50.35 -110.86 61.73
N ILE A 141 -51.42 -110.27 62.30
CA ILE A 141 -51.80 -108.86 62.06
C ILE A 141 -50.65 -107.94 62.48
N ASP A 142 -50.13 -108.08 63.70
CA ASP A 142 -49.02 -107.24 64.19
C ASP A 142 -47.78 -107.35 63.29
N THR A 143 -47.48 -108.55 62.79
CA THR A 143 -46.36 -108.79 61.88
C THR A 143 -46.58 -108.10 60.53
N LEU A 144 -47.80 -108.20 59.98
CA LEU A 144 -48.18 -107.57 58.71
C LEU A 144 -48.18 -106.04 58.81
N SER A 145 -48.78 -105.48 59.87
CA SER A 145 -48.77 -104.04 60.14
C SER A 145 -47.34 -103.51 60.35
N SER A 146 -46.51 -104.25 61.08
CA SER A 146 -45.10 -103.88 61.32
C SER A 146 -44.26 -103.94 60.04
N ALA A 147 -44.46 -104.96 59.20
CA ALA A 147 -43.77 -105.10 57.91
C ALA A 147 -44.17 -103.95 56.95
N MET A 148 -45.46 -103.59 56.92
CA MET A 148 -45.97 -102.48 56.11
C MET A 148 -45.42 -101.13 56.58
N LEU A 149 -45.40 -100.89 57.90
CA LEU A 149 -44.79 -99.67 58.46
C LEU A 149 -43.30 -99.61 58.13
N SER A 150 -42.56 -100.71 58.32
CA SER A 150 -41.13 -100.76 58.07
C SER A 150 -40.76 -100.48 56.61
N ILE A 151 -41.52 -101.00 55.64
CA ILE A 151 -41.24 -100.73 54.22
C ILE A 151 -41.62 -99.29 53.84
N LYS A 152 -42.68 -98.72 54.43
CA LYS A 152 -43.04 -97.31 54.22
C LYS A 152 -41.98 -96.38 54.79
N ASP A 153 -41.45 -96.66 55.98
CA ASP A 153 -40.36 -95.90 56.58
C ASP A 153 -39.10 -95.98 55.72
N ALA A 154 -38.70 -97.18 55.29
CA ALA A 154 -37.56 -97.38 54.40
C ALA A 154 -37.74 -96.66 53.06
N ALA A 155 -38.94 -96.74 52.46
CA ALA A 155 -39.25 -96.06 51.21
C ALA A 155 -39.23 -94.53 51.37
N SER A 156 -39.78 -94.00 52.46
CA SER A 156 -39.77 -92.56 52.75
C SER A 156 -38.35 -92.02 52.93
N LEU A 157 -37.48 -92.77 53.63
CA LEU A 157 -36.07 -92.43 53.80
C LEU A 157 -35.33 -92.45 52.46
N ARG A 158 -35.55 -93.49 51.64
CA ARG A 158 -34.96 -93.57 50.29
C ARG A 158 -35.44 -92.47 49.37
N ARG A 159 -36.73 -92.07 49.43
CA ARG A 159 -37.27 -90.90 48.71
C ARG A 159 -36.50 -89.63 49.09
N ALA A 160 -36.34 -89.37 50.39
CA ALA A 160 -35.60 -88.21 50.87
C ALA A 160 -34.15 -88.21 50.37
N ARG A 161 -33.46 -89.36 50.43
CA ARG A 161 -32.07 -89.51 49.93
C ARG A 161 -31.96 -89.32 48.41
N LEU A 162 -32.88 -89.90 47.62
CA LEU A 162 -32.92 -89.71 46.17
C LEU A 162 -33.18 -88.25 45.80
N GLN A 163 -34.11 -87.58 46.49
CA GLN A 163 -34.34 -86.15 46.28
C GLN A 163 -33.10 -85.32 46.61
N GLN A 164 -32.40 -85.64 47.71
CA GLN A 164 -31.16 -84.97 48.08
C GLN A 164 -30.05 -85.21 47.05
N ALA A 165 -29.96 -86.41 46.45
CA ALA A 165 -29.03 -86.71 45.35
C ALA A 165 -29.36 -85.91 44.08
N VAL A 166 -30.64 -85.83 43.69
CA VAL A 166 -31.11 -84.99 42.58
C VAL A 166 -30.72 -83.53 42.80
N ASN A 167 -31.05 -82.96 43.96
CA ASN A 167 -30.74 -81.55 44.25
C ASN A 167 -29.22 -81.27 44.23
N THR A 168 -28.41 -82.22 44.71
CA THR A 168 -26.94 -82.11 44.72
C THR A 168 -26.36 -82.13 43.30
N HIS A 169 -26.80 -83.07 42.46
CA HIS A 169 -26.36 -83.16 41.06
C HIS A 169 -26.84 -81.95 40.24
N GLN A 170 -28.06 -81.46 40.46
CA GLN A 170 -28.55 -80.23 39.84
C GLN A 170 -27.69 -79.03 40.18
N TYR A 171 -27.31 -78.86 41.45
CA TYR A 171 -26.40 -77.80 41.85
C TYR A 171 -25.06 -77.90 41.10
N TYR A 172 -24.45 -79.10 41.03
CA TYR A 172 -23.17 -79.26 40.36
C TYR A 172 -23.21 -78.99 38.85
N THR A 173 -24.30 -79.38 38.18
CA THR A 173 -24.49 -79.08 36.75
C THR A 173 -24.63 -77.57 36.53
N GLU A 174 -25.54 -76.91 37.25
CA GLU A 174 -25.77 -75.47 37.08
C GLU A 174 -24.55 -74.64 37.51
N ALA A 175 -23.84 -75.05 38.57
CA ALA A 175 -22.58 -74.40 38.98
C ALA A 175 -21.49 -74.56 37.91
N ALA A 176 -21.40 -75.72 37.23
CA ALA A 176 -20.44 -75.92 36.14
C ALA A 176 -20.76 -75.04 34.92
N GLU A 177 -22.04 -74.88 34.59
CA GLU A 177 -22.52 -73.97 33.55
C GLU A 177 -22.19 -72.51 33.90
N ALA A 178 -22.40 -72.11 35.16
CA ALA A 178 -22.07 -70.77 35.62
C ALA A 178 -20.56 -70.49 35.61
N GLU A 179 -19.75 -71.46 36.06
CA GLU A 179 -18.29 -71.39 35.96
C GLU A 179 -17.81 -71.27 34.50
N GLN A 180 -18.45 -71.99 33.57
CA GLN A 180 -18.12 -71.90 32.15
C GLN A 180 -18.48 -70.54 31.58
N TRP A 181 -19.65 -70.01 31.90
CA TRP A 181 -20.07 -68.68 31.47
C TRP A 181 -19.07 -67.60 31.92
N ILE A 182 -18.63 -67.63 33.18
CA ILE A 182 -17.60 -66.69 33.69
C ILE A 182 -16.28 -66.84 32.93
N ARG A 183 -15.84 -68.08 32.67
CA ARG A 183 -14.63 -68.35 31.89
C ARG A 183 -14.71 -67.77 30.48
N ASP A 184 -15.87 -67.87 29.83
CA ASP A 184 -16.07 -67.38 28.47
C ASP A 184 -16.09 -65.85 28.39
N GLN A 185 -16.56 -65.16 29.45
CA GLN A 185 -16.58 -63.70 29.50
C GLN A 185 -15.24 -63.08 29.93
N MET A 186 -14.40 -63.82 30.65
CA MET A 186 -13.11 -63.33 31.19
C MET A 186 -12.17 -62.73 30.12
N PRO A 187 -11.99 -63.32 28.91
CA PRO A 187 -11.14 -62.75 27.85
C PRO A 187 -11.56 -61.35 27.40
N VAL A 188 -12.86 -61.04 27.44
CA VAL A 188 -13.37 -59.72 27.05
C VAL A 188 -13.02 -58.67 28.10
N ALA A 189 -13.13 -59.02 29.39
CA ALA A 189 -12.76 -58.14 30.49
C ALA A 189 -11.24 -57.91 30.57
N THR A 190 -10.45 -58.96 30.32
CA THR A 190 -8.97 -58.95 30.41
C THR A 190 -8.24 -58.37 29.20
N ASN A 191 -8.96 -58.08 28.11
CA ASN A 191 -8.37 -57.49 26.91
C ASN A 191 -7.64 -56.17 27.25
N GLN A 192 -6.41 -56.00 26.76
CA GLN A 192 -5.57 -54.83 27.03
C GLN A 192 -5.71 -53.72 25.98
N GLU A 193 -6.30 -53.97 24.81
CA GLU A 193 -6.35 -53.03 23.68
C GLU A 193 -7.23 -51.81 23.93
N THR A 194 -6.68 -50.63 24.24
CA THR A 194 -7.51 -49.45 24.53
C THR A 194 -8.00 -48.68 23.29
N GLY A 195 -7.54 -49.04 22.09
CA GLY A 195 -7.83 -48.33 20.85
C GLY A 195 -6.78 -47.28 20.48
N ARG A 196 -6.62 -47.06 19.17
CA ARG A 196 -5.62 -46.12 18.62
C ARG A 196 -6.10 -44.66 18.60
N ASP A 197 -7.40 -44.45 18.73
CA ASP A 197 -8.04 -43.13 18.71
C ASP A 197 -9.25 -43.07 19.66
N GLN A 198 -9.85 -41.89 19.78
CA GLN A 198 -11.01 -41.65 20.65
C GLN A 198 -12.22 -42.53 20.26
N ALA A 199 -12.50 -42.70 18.97
CA ALA A 199 -13.68 -43.42 18.49
C ALA A 199 -13.56 -44.94 18.75
N ALA A 200 -12.36 -45.49 18.61
CA ALA A 200 -12.03 -46.87 18.95
C ALA A 200 -12.19 -47.11 20.45
N ALA A 201 -11.65 -46.24 21.31
CA ALA A 201 -11.80 -46.32 22.76
C ALA A 201 -13.28 -46.28 23.19
N GLU A 202 -14.07 -45.35 22.63
CA GLU A 202 -15.51 -45.26 22.87
C GLU A 202 -16.28 -46.49 22.32
N GLY A 203 -15.82 -47.06 21.20
CA GLY A 203 -16.34 -48.31 20.65
C GLY A 203 -16.14 -49.50 21.60
N TYR A 204 -14.93 -49.66 22.15
CA TYR A 204 -14.64 -50.68 23.15
C TYR A 204 -15.41 -50.45 24.44
N LEU A 205 -15.57 -49.20 24.89
CA LEU A 205 -16.35 -48.87 26.08
C LEU A 205 -17.83 -49.24 25.93
N ARG A 206 -18.41 -49.02 24.74
CA ARG A 206 -19.78 -49.48 24.43
C ARG A 206 -19.91 -51.00 24.50
N ARG A 207 -18.94 -51.75 23.97
CA ARG A 207 -18.92 -53.22 24.07
C ARG A 207 -18.81 -53.68 25.52
N LEU A 208 -17.91 -53.06 26.30
CA LEU A 208 -17.77 -53.36 27.73
C LEU A 208 -19.07 -53.06 28.50
N ALA A 209 -19.77 -51.97 28.19
CA ALA A 209 -21.04 -51.65 28.83
C ALA A 209 -22.15 -52.69 28.58
N VAL A 210 -22.10 -53.41 27.44
CA VAL A 210 -23.00 -54.56 27.19
C VAL A 210 -22.63 -55.71 28.12
N LEU A 211 -21.34 -56.08 28.17
CA LEU A 211 -20.84 -57.12 29.06
C LEU A 211 -21.17 -56.81 30.53
N GLU A 212 -20.97 -55.58 30.99
CA GLU A 212 -21.24 -55.17 32.36
C GLU A 212 -22.72 -55.31 32.74
N LYS A 213 -23.64 -55.07 31.79
CA LYS A 213 -25.07 -55.34 31.99
C LYS A 213 -25.35 -56.84 32.09
N GLU A 214 -24.68 -57.67 31.30
CA GLU A 214 -24.81 -59.12 31.36
C GLU A 214 -24.25 -59.66 32.69
N VAL A 215 -23.06 -59.21 33.11
CA VAL A 215 -22.44 -59.53 34.40
C VAL A 215 -23.31 -59.08 35.57
N ALA A 216 -23.94 -57.90 35.50
CA ALA A 216 -24.86 -57.44 36.53
C ALA A 216 -26.10 -58.32 36.64
N LYS A 217 -26.70 -58.74 35.52
CA LYS A 217 -27.83 -59.69 35.52
C LYS A 217 -27.43 -61.07 36.01
N PHE A 218 -26.21 -61.52 35.69
CA PHE A 218 -25.69 -62.81 36.12
C PHE A 218 -25.49 -62.91 37.64
N LYS A 219 -25.46 -61.78 38.36
CA LYS A 219 -25.46 -61.74 39.82
C LYS A 219 -26.64 -62.52 40.42
N ASP A 220 -27.82 -62.38 39.81
CA ASP A 220 -29.05 -63.05 40.27
C ASP A 220 -28.90 -64.58 40.21
N GLU A 221 -28.18 -65.08 39.20
CA GLU A 221 -27.88 -66.50 39.03
C GLU A 221 -26.89 -67.01 40.10
N ILE A 222 -25.86 -66.22 40.42
CA ILE A 222 -24.92 -66.52 41.52
C ILE A 222 -25.65 -66.57 42.87
N GLU A 223 -26.55 -65.62 43.14
CA GLU A 223 -27.34 -65.56 44.37
C GLU A 223 -28.35 -66.72 44.45
N ARG A 224 -28.96 -67.09 43.32
CA ARG A 224 -29.85 -68.27 43.24
C ARG A 224 -29.10 -69.57 43.52
N LEU A 225 -27.90 -69.75 42.96
CA LEU A 225 -27.02 -70.89 43.25
C LEU A 225 -26.55 -70.91 44.70
N ARG A 226 -26.32 -69.72 45.29
CA ARG A 226 -25.99 -69.59 46.71
C ARG A 226 -27.14 -70.06 47.59
N ALA A 227 -28.36 -69.59 47.36
CA ALA A 227 -29.53 -70.03 48.11
C ALA A 227 -29.75 -71.55 48.01
N ARG A 228 -29.48 -72.13 46.83
CA ARG A 228 -29.51 -73.58 46.64
C ARG A 228 -28.41 -74.29 47.44
N CYS A 229 -27.18 -73.80 47.42
CA CYS A 229 -26.08 -74.31 48.24
C CYS A 229 -26.46 -74.30 49.74
N ASP A 230 -27.05 -73.21 50.22
CA ASP A 230 -27.48 -73.07 51.62
C ASP A 230 -28.60 -74.07 51.98
N SER A 231 -29.49 -74.41 51.05
CA SER A 231 -30.51 -75.47 51.25
C SER A 231 -29.93 -76.90 51.35
N LEU A 232 -28.65 -77.10 50.99
CA LEU A 232 -27.97 -78.41 50.97
C LEU A 232 -26.99 -78.61 52.14
N GLN A 233 -27.08 -77.78 53.19
CA GLN A 233 -26.12 -77.77 54.32
C GLN A 233 -26.15 -79.04 55.19
N GLU A 234 -27.25 -79.80 55.22
CA GLU A 234 -27.37 -81.04 56.03
C GLU A 234 -26.82 -82.30 55.32
N HIS A 235 -26.07 -82.14 54.22
CA HIS A 235 -25.61 -83.23 53.36
C HIS A 235 -24.19 -83.71 53.71
N GLN A 236 -23.89 -84.98 53.40
CA GLN A 236 -22.54 -85.56 53.54
C GLN A 236 -21.47 -84.80 52.72
N ASN A 237 -21.89 -84.11 51.64
CA ASN A 237 -21.00 -83.35 50.75
C ASN A 237 -21.09 -81.82 50.96
N ALA A 238 -21.73 -81.33 52.04
CA ALA A 238 -21.98 -79.91 52.26
C ALA A 238 -20.70 -79.05 52.18
N ASN A 239 -19.58 -79.53 52.75
CA ASN A 239 -18.30 -78.83 52.69
C ASN A 239 -17.76 -78.66 51.26
N GLN A 240 -17.95 -79.66 50.39
CA GLN A 240 -17.48 -79.61 49.00
C GLN A 240 -18.35 -78.68 48.16
N ILE A 241 -19.67 -78.71 48.38
CA ILE A 241 -20.65 -77.81 47.74
C ILE A 241 -20.35 -76.36 48.13
N ALA A 242 -20.19 -76.08 49.42
CA ALA A 242 -19.86 -74.75 49.93
C ALA A 242 -18.51 -74.25 49.40
N ALA A 243 -17.48 -75.10 49.36
CA ALA A 243 -16.18 -74.75 48.79
C ALA A 243 -16.26 -74.42 47.29
N ARG A 244 -17.10 -75.14 46.53
CA ARG A 244 -17.34 -74.84 45.11
C ARG A 244 -18.09 -73.53 44.92
N GLN A 245 -19.13 -73.29 45.73
CA GLN A 245 -19.87 -72.02 45.73
C GLN A 245 -18.95 -70.83 46.00
N ALA A 246 -18.08 -70.93 47.01
CA ALA A 246 -17.12 -69.87 47.33
C ALA A 246 -16.13 -69.60 46.18
N LYS A 247 -15.68 -70.64 45.47
CA LYS A 247 -14.83 -70.48 44.27
C LYS A 247 -15.58 -69.79 43.13
N LEU A 248 -16.85 -70.15 42.91
CA LEU A 248 -17.70 -69.52 41.90
C LEU A 248 -17.92 -68.02 42.21
N GLU A 249 -18.24 -67.68 43.46
CA GLU A 249 -18.39 -66.30 43.94
C GLU A 249 -17.09 -65.50 43.79
N THR A 250 -15.94 -66.12 44.07
CA THR A 250 -14.62 -65.51 43.87
C THR A 250 -14.36 -65.22 42.39
N ALA A 251 -14.62 -66.20 41.50
CA ALA A 251 -14.43 -66.04 40.06
C ALA A 251 -15.35 -64.94 39.47
N TYR A 252 -16.60 -64.86 39.94
CA TYR A 252 -17.52 -63.78 39.58
C TYR A 252 -17.01 -62.42 40.07
N GLY A 253 -16.56 -62.35 41.33
CA GLY A 253 -15.97 -61.14 41.91
C GLY A 253 -14.74 -60.67 41.12
N ASP A 254 -13.89 -61.59 40.66
CA ASP A 254 -12.74 -61.26 39.83
C ASP A 254 -13.13 -60.76 38.44
N LEU A 255 -14.14 -61.34 37.80
CA LEU A 255 -14.71 -60.81 36.55
C LEU A 255 -15.22 -59.37 36.71
N VAL A 256 -15.95 -59.09 37.79
CA VAL A 256 -16.45 -57.73 38.10
C VAL A 256 -15.29 -56.75 38.32
N LYS A 257 -14.26 -57.15 39.08
CA LYS A 257 -13.05 -56.32 39.27
C LYS A 257 -12.39 -56.02 37.93
N GLU A 258 -12.29 -57.01 37.07
CA GLU A 258 -11.64 -56.87 35.77
C GLU A 258 -12.43 -55.98 34.80
N CYS A 259 -13.76 -56.10 34.76
CA CYS A 259 -14.62 -55.16 34.05
C CYS A 259 -14.41 -53.71 34.54
N ASN A 260 -14.37 -53.49 35.85
CA ASN A 260 -14.14 -52.16 36.43
C ASN A 260 -12.75 -51.61 36.10
N ARG A 261 -11.71 -52.44 36.18
CA ARG A 261 -10.33 -52.10 35.79
C ARG A 261 -10.30 -51.69 34.31
N ARG A 262 -10.91 -52.49 33.45
CA ARG A 262 -11.00 -52.25 32.01
C ARG A 262 -11.79 -50.99 31.66
N ARG A 263 -12.90 -50.71 32.35
CA ARG A 263 -13.68 -49.47 32.18
C ARG A 263 -12.81 -48.25 32.45
N THR A 264 -12.07 -48.26 33.57
CA THR A 264 -11.16 -47.16 33.94
C THR A 264 -10.13 -46.93 32.83
N GLN A 265 -9.48 -47.98 32.34
CA GLN A 265 -8.50 -47.88 31.25
C GLN A 265 -9.09 -47.32 29.95
N LEU A 266 -10.31 -47.73 29.56
CA LEU A 266 -10.95 -47.26 28.34
C LEU A 266 -11.44 -45.80 28.46
N VAL A 267 -11.95 -45.41 29.63
CA VAL A 267 -12.33 -44.01 29.91
C VAL A 267 -11.09 -43.12 29.84
N ASP A 268 -10.00 -43.52 30.51
CA ASP A 268 -8.75 -42.79 30.53
C ASP A 268 -8.17 -42.64 29.12
N ALA A 269 -8.08 -43.74 28.36
CA ALA A 269 -7.64 -43.71 26.97
C ALA A 269 -8.50 -42.79 26.08
N GLY A 270 -9.83 -42.82 26.26
CA GLY A 270 -10.74 -41.94 25.53
C GLY A 270 -10.53 -40.46 25.86
N ARG A 271 -10.30 -40.13 27.14
CA ARG A 271 -9.98 -38.75 27.57
C ARG A 271 -8.63 -38.29 27.01
N TYR A 272 -7.61 -39.14 27.04
CA TYR A 272 -6.29 -38.84 26.48
C TYR A 272 -6.35 -38.57 24.98
N HIS A 273 -6.99 -39.45 24.19
CA HIS A 273 -7.09 -39.26 22.75
C HIS A 273 -7.90 -38.02 22.36
N ARG A 274 -8.93 -37.68 23.15
CA ARG A 274 -9.65 -36.42 22.99
C ARG A 274 -8.74 -35.22 23.22
N PHE A 275 -7.96 -35.22 24.29
CA PHE A 275 -6.97 -34.18 24.58
C PHE A 275 -5.94 -34.04 23.46
N VAL A 276 -5.35 -35.16 23.01
CA VAL A 276 -4.36 -35.15 21.91
C VAL A 276 -4.94 -34.54 20.64
N ARG A 277 -6.15 -34.95 20.24
CA ARG A 277 -6.83 -34.36 19.08
C ARG A 277 -7.06 -32.86 19.27
N GLN A 278 -7.54 -32.43 20.44
CA GLN A 278 -7.78 -31.01 20.69
C GLN A 278 -6.50 -30.18 20.67
N VAL A 279 -5.38 -30.74 21.13
CA VAL A 279 -4.06 -30.12 21.00
C VAL A 279 -3.66 -30.02 19.53
N ASP A 280 -3.72 -31.13 18.80
CA ASP A 280 -3.27 -31.18 17.40
C ASP A 280 -4.13 -30.26 16.51
N ASP A 281 -5.48 -30.31 16.63
CA ASP A 281 -6.42 -29.43 15.92
C ASP A 281 -6.13 -27.93 16.21
N LEU A 282 -5.70 -27.60 17.44
CA LEU A 282 -5.39 -26.23 17.83
C LEU A 282 -3.99 -25.80 17.40
N SER A 283 -3.01 -26.71 17.44
CA SER A 283 -1.64 -26.47 16.97
C SER A 283 -1.61 -26.22 15.47
N ASP A 284 -2.33 -27.01 14.67
CA ASP A 284 -2.44 -26.81 13.21
C ASP A 284 -3.04 -25.44 12.91
N TRP A 285 -4.14 -25.09 13.59
CA TRP A 285 -4.76 -23.78 13.47
C TRP A 285 -3.81 -22.64 13.90
N LEU A 286 -3.03 -22.83 14.96
CA LEU A 286 -2.06 -21.83 15.42
C LEU A 286 -0.92 -21.63 14.44
N HIS A 287 -0.40 -22.68 13.81
CA HIS A 287 0.62 -22.55 12.77
C HIS A 287 0.10 -21.78 11.53
N ASP A 288 -1.16 -22.01 11.14
CA ASP A 288 -1.78 -21.20 10.09
C ASP A 288 -1.84 -19.70 10.48
N LYS A 289 -2.19 -19.41 11.73
CA LYS A 289 -2.19 -18.02 12.24
C LYS A 289 -0.79 -17.45 12.43
N GLU A 290 0.18 -18.27 12.79
CA GLU A 290 1.60 -17.90 12.87
C GLU A 290 2.10 -17.41 11.51
N HIS A 291 1.80 -18.14 10.43
CA HIS A 291 2.17 -17.71 9.08
C HIS A 291 1.56 -16.35 8.71
N LEU A 292 0.30 -16.10 9.11
CA LEU A 292 -0.34 -14.79 8.91
C LEU A 292 0.25 -13.71 9.82
N ALA A 293 0.65 -14.03 11.04
CA ALA A 293 1.28 -13.11 11.97
C ALA A 293 2.72 -12.76 11.57
N SER A 294 3.44 -13.67 10.93
CA SER A 294 4.87 -13.49 10.57
C SER A 294 5.10 -12.86 9.20
N SER A 295 4.07 -12.50 8.44
CA SER A 295 4.28 -11.89 7.12
C SER A 295 4.71 -10.42 7.25
N GLU A 296 5.71 -10.06 6.44
CA GLU A 296 6.32 -8.72 6.41
C GLU A 296 5.70 -7.82 5.32
N ASP A 297 4.48 -8.15 4.88
CA ASP A 297 3.75 -7.31 3.93
C ASP A 297 3.03 -6.19 4.67
N TYR A 298 3.47 -4.95 4.44
CA TYR A 298 2.93 -3.75 5.07
C TYR A 298 2.14 -2.86 4.10
N GLY A 299 1.97 -3.29 2.85
CA GLY A 299 1.36 -2.50 1.79
C GLY A 299 2.39 -1.68 1.01
N ARG A 300 1.95 -1.17 -0.15
CA ARG A 300 2.77 -0.33 -1.03
C ARG A 300 2.48 1.15 -0.85
N ASP A 301 1.30 1.47 -0.34
CA ASP A 301 0.80 2.80 -0.07
C ASP A 301 -0.10 2.79 1.19
N LEU A 302 -0.60 3.97 1.57
CA LEU A 302 -1.43 4.13 2.76
C LEU A 302 -2.74 3.33 2.68
N GLU A 303 -3.35 3.22 1.50
CA GLU A 303 -4.63 2.55 1.32
C GLU A 303 -4.46 1.02 1.42
N ASP A 304 -3.46 0.45 0.73
CA ASP A 304 -3.07 -0.95 0.84
C ASP A 304 -2.74 -1.30 2.31
N CYS A 305 -1.98 -0.44 3.02
CA CYS A 305 -1.61 -0.63 4.42
C CYS A 305 -2.82 -0.65 5.38
N VAL A 306 -3.79 0.24 5.16
CA VAL A 306 -5.05 0.28 5.94
C VAL A 306 -5.86 -0.98 5.71
N GLN A 307 -6.01 -1.43 4.47
CA GLN A 307 -6.73 -2.67 4.16
C GLN A 307 -6.06 -3.91 4.79
N LEU A 308 -4.73 -3.98 4.77
CA LEU A 308 -3.98 -5.05 5.44
C LEU A 308 -4.18 -5.01 6.96
N THR A 309 -4.21 -3.81 7.55
CA THR A 309 -4.47 -3.63 8.98
C THR A 309 -5.85 -4.16 9.37
N GLU A 310 -6.91 -3.80 8.63
CA GLU A 310 -8.28 -4.27 8.89
C GLU A 310 -8.42 -5.80 8.74
N LYS A 311 -7.77 -6.38 7.72
CA LYS A 311 -7.70 -7.83 7.53
C LYS A 311 -7.00 -8.49 8.72
N PHE A 312 -5.88 -7.93 9.18
CA PHE A 312 -5.12 -8.48 10.29
C PHE A 312 -5.83 -8.31 11.65
N GLU A 313 -6.60 -7.26 11.86
CA GLU A 313 -7.45 -7.12 13.05
C GLU A 313 -8.46 -8.27 13.18
N THR A 314 -8.89 -8.87 12.06
CA THR A 314 -9.73 -10.06 12.09
C THR A 314 -8.96 -11.26 12.64
N VAL A 315 -7.69 -11.44 12.27
CA VAL A 315 -6.81 -12.46 12.85
C VAL A 315 -6.61 -12.25 14.35
N VAL A 316 -6.37 -11.00 14.78
CA VAL A 316 -6.22 -10.67 16.21
C VAL A 316 -7.49 -10.99 17.01
N ARG A 317 -8.67 -10.67 16.46
CA ARG A 317 -9.96 -11.03 17.08
C ARG A 317 -10.16 -12.54 17.19
N GLU A 318 -9.78 -13.28 16.15
CA GLU A 318 -9.84 -14.75 16.17
C GLU A 318 -8.88 -15.36 17.19
N LEU A 319 -7.66 -14.82 17.34
CA LEU A 319 -6.72 -15.20 18.38
C LEU A 319 -7.32 -14.93 19.76
N ALA A 320 -7.84 -13.73 20.02
CA ALA A 320 -8.50 -13.42 21.30
C ALA A 320 -9.62 -14.41 21.66
N ALA A 321 -10.46 -14.80 20.69
CA ALA A 321 -11.50 -15.81 20.89
C ALA A 321 -10.94 -17.23 21.10
N ALA A 322 -9.78 -17.54 20.54
CA ALA A 322 -9.10 -18.83 20.72
C ALA A 322 -8.53 -19.02 22.14
N GLY A 323 -8.32 -17.95 22.89
CA GLY A 323 -7.79 -18.01 24.26
C GLY A 323 -8.59 -18.95 25.18
N GLU A 324 -9.93 -18.94 25.10
CA GLU A 324 -10.76 -19.87 25.90
C GLU A 324 -10.60 -21.32 25.45
N ARG A 325 -10.35 -21.57 24.16
CA ARG A 325 -10.09 -22.94 23.66
C ARG A 325 -8.76 -23.46 24.20
N VAL A 326 -7.71 -22.64 24.20
CA VAL A 326 -6.41 -22.98 24.81
C VAL A 326 -6.57 -23.26 26.30
N ALA A 327 -7.29 -22.39 27.03
CA ALA A 327 -7.56 -22.56 28.46
C ALA A 327 -8.36 -23.84 28.75
N ALA A 328 -9.32 -24.21 27.91
CA ALA A 328 -10.07 -25.45 28.05
C ALA A 328 -9.18 -26.69 27.87
N VAL A 329 -8.25 -26.68 26.91
CA VAL A 329 -7.27 -27.76 26.69
C VAL A 329 -6.30 -27.85 27.86
N GLN A 330 -5.84 -26.72 28.41
CA GLN A 330 -4.99 -26.68 29.61
C GLN A 330 -5.72 -27.26 30.84
N ARG A 331 -7.00 -26.91 31.06
CA ARG A 331 -7.80 -27.52 32.13
C ARG A 331 -7.95 -29.04 31.95
N ALA A 332 -8.15 -29.50 30.71
CA ALA A 332 -8.20 -30.93 30.41
C ALA A 332 -6.84 -31.64 30.67
N GLN A 333 -5.73 -30.97 30.35
CA GLN A 333 -4.37 -31.42 30.66
C GLN A 333 -4.19 -31.60 32.18
N GLU A 334 -4.54 -30.60 32.96
CA GLU A 334 -4.44 -30.62 34.43
C GLU A 334 -5.30 -31.72 35.05
N GLU A 335 -6.54 -31.89 34.57
CA GLU A 335 -7.43 -32.95 35.05
C GLU A 335 -6.81 -34.35 34.81
N LEU A 336 -6.27 -34.59 33.61
CA LEU A 336 -5.60 -35.85 33.27
C LEU A 336 -4.33 -36.09 34.09
N LEU A 337 -3.56 -35.04 34.39
CA LEU A 337 -2.38 -35.18 35.24
C LEU A 337 -2.76 -35.46 36.70
N ARG A 338 -3.82 -34.82 37.20
CA ARG A 338 -4.34 -35.02 38.55
C ARG A 338 -4.91 -36.43 38.76
N SER A 339 -5.45 -37.05 37.71
CA SER A 339 -5.93 -38.44 37.77
C SER A 339 -4.81 -39.49 37.77
N GLY A 340 -3.54 -39.08 37.59
CA GLY A 340 -2.41 -40.01 37.52
C GLY A 340 -2.36 -40.82 36.22
N HIS A 341 -2.78 -40.22 35.10
CA HIS A 341 -2.92 -40.90 33.82
C HIS A 341 -1.60 -41.58 33.35
N PRO A 342 -1.64 -42.80 32.78
CA PRO A 342 -0.45 -43.54 32.35
C PRO A 342 0.48 -42.78 31.38
N TYR A 343 -0.08 -41.93 30.52
CA TYR A 343 0.65 -41.11 29.55
C TYR A 343 1.02 -39.70 30.05
N ALA A 344 1.20 -39.51 31.36
CA ALA A 344 1.48 -38.19 31.96
C ALA A 344 2.67 -37.44 31.34
N ALA A 345 3.72 -38.14 30.90
CA ALA A 345 4.87 -37.53 30.23
C ALA A 345 4.48 -36.93 28.86
N SER A 346 3.71 -37.66 28.05
CA SER A 346 3.24 -37.19 26.75
C SER A 346 2.24 -36.04 26.90
N ILE A 347 1.33 -36.12 27.88
CA ILE A 347 0.36 -35.05 28.18
C ILE A 347 1.08 -33.77 28.57
N ARG A 348 2.12 -33.85 29.41
CA ARG A 348 2.95 -32.69 29.75
C ARG A 348 3.63 -32.09 28.54
N ALA A 349 4.32 -32.91 27.73
CA ALA A 349 5.04 -32.45 26.55
C ALA A 349 4.11 -31.75 25.55
N LYS A 350 3.00 -32.38 25.17
CA LYS A 350 2.02 -31.79 24.24
C LYS A 350 1.41 -30.49 24.78
N GLY A 351 1.11 -30.43 26.07
CA GLY A 351 0.60 -29.21 26.68
C GLY A 351 1.63 -28.08 26.74
N THR A 352 2.90 -28.38 27.03
CA THR A 352 3.97 -27.37 27.00
C THR A 352 4.22 -26.87 25.58
N ASP A 353 4.22 -27.74 24.58
CA ASP A 353 4.43 -27.39 23.17
C ASP A 353 3.29 -26.50 22.64
N LEU A 354 2.04 -26.83 22.97
CA LEU A 354 0.90 -25.98 22.63
C LEU A 354 0.99 -24.61 23.31
N ASN A 355 1.41 -24.56 24.58
CA ASN A 355 1.54 -23.31 25.30
C ASN A 355 2.66 -22.43 24.74
N SER A 356 3.81 -23.00 24.37
CA SER A 356 4.90 -22.25 23.74
C SER A 356 4.52 -21.74 22.35
N LEU A 357 3.80 -22.54 21.55
CA LEU A 357 3.27 -22.10 20.26
C LEU A 357 2.25 -20.96 20.45
N TRP A 358 1.33 -21.10 21.40
CA TRP A 358 0.36 -20.04 21.73
C TRP A 358 1.04 -18.72 22.12
N THR A 359 2.10 -18.76 22.93
CA THR A 359 2.86 -17.56 23.27
C THR A 359 3.58 -16.97 22.06
N SER A 360 4.27 -17.80 21.26
CA SER A 360 4.97 -17.37 20.03
C SER A 360 4.03 -16.66 19.05
N VAL A 361 2.86 -17.25 18.78
CA VAL A 361 1.88 -16.68 17.85
C VAL A 361 1.32 -15.35 18.34
N ASN A 362 1.05 -15.20 19.64
CA ASN A 362 0.57 -13.93 20.18
C ASN A 362 1.65 -12.84 20.19
N GLU A 363 2.90 -13.20 20.45
CA GLU A 363 4.05 -12.30 20.33
C GLU A 363 4.21 -11.83 18.89
N ALA A 364 4.29 -12.75 17.92
CA ALA A 364 4.35 -12.43 16.49
C ALA A 364 3.16 -11.58 16.03
N ALA A 365 1.95 -11.87 16.52
CA ALA A 365 0.77 -11.08 16.17
C ALA A 365 0.84 -9.66 16.73
N THR A 366 1.37 -9.50 17.95
CA THR A 366 1.56 -8.18 18.58
C THR A 366 2.63 -7.38 17.83
N GLU A 367 3.76 -8.01 17.50
CA GLU A 367 4.84 -7.40 16.72
C GLU A 367 4.34 -6.94 15.35
N ARG A 368 3.59 -7.80 14.63
CA ARG A 368 3.01 -7.41 13.34
C ARG A 368 2.00 -6.28 13.46
N GLN A 369 1.15 -6.29 14.48
CA GLN A 369 0.19 -5.20 14.70
C GLN A 369 0.90 -3.86 14.92
N GLN A 370 2.00 -3.87 15.69
CA GLN A 370 2.84 -2.69 15.89
C GLN A 370 3.56 -2.26 14.60
N ALA A 371 4.07 -3.22 13.83
CA ALA A 371 4.74 -2.96 12.56
C ALA A 371 3.78 -2.37 11.51
N LEU A 372 2.56 -2.89 11.37
CA LEU A 372 1.52 -2.32 10.51
C LEU A 372 1.12 -0.90 10.97
N ALA A 373 0.99 -0.67 12.28
CA ALA A 373 0.71 0.66 12.81
C ALA A 373 1.86 1.65 12.56
N GLY A 374 3.11 1.18 12.57
CA GLY A 374 4.29 1.97 12.21
C GLY A 374 4.36 2.27 10.71
N ALA A 375 4.19 1.25 9.86
CA ALA A 375 4.15 1.40 8.41
C ALA A 375 3.05 2.36 7.97
N ARG A 376 1.87 2.32 8.61
CA ARG A 376 0.78 3.28 8.36
C ARG A 376 1.19 4.73 8.67
N GLN A 377 1.99 4.96 9.70
CA GLN A 377 2.50 6.31 10.00
C GLN A 377 3.51 6.77 8.94
N VAL A 378 4.41 5.88 8.51
CA VAL A 378 5.39 6.17 7.45
C VAL A 378 4.71 6.45 6.11
N HIS A 379 3.76 5.63 5.68
CA HIS A 379 3.01 5.88 4.45
C HIS A 379 2.18 7.18 4.50
N ARG A 380 1.65 7.55 5.66
CA ARG A 380 0.98 8.85 5.82
C ARG A 380 1.96 10.00 5.64
N PHE A 381 3.14 9.91 6.27
CA PHE A 381 4.20 10.88 6.07
C PHE A 381 4.59 10.97 4.59
N ASP A 382 4.73 9.83 3.90
CA ASP A 382 5.10 9.81 2.48
C ASP A 382 4.08 10.55 1.62
N GLN A 383 2.80 10.33 1.87
CA GLN A 383 1.71 11.05 1.21
C GLN A 383 1.78 12.55 1.49
N GLU A 384 1.92 12.96 2.75
CA GLU A 384 2.02 14.38 3.14
C GLU A 384 3.28 15.05 2.56
N ALA A 385 4.38 14.32 2.47
CA ALA A 385 5.63 14.76 1.84
C ALA A 385 5.47 14.90 0.32
N ASP A 386 4.78 13.97 -0.36
CA ASP A 386 4.49 14.08 -1.80
C ASP A 386 3.58 15.27 -2.10
N GLU A 387 2.54 15.47 -1.29
CA GLU A 387 1.65 16.65 -1.39
C GLU A 387 2.46 17.95 -1.22
N THR A 388 3.38 17.99 -0.25
CA THR A 388 4.24 19.15 0.01
C THR A 388 5.27 19.37 -1.11
N LEU A 389 5.93 18.33 -1.62
CA LEU A 389 6.87 18.42 -2.74
C LEU A 389 6.19 18.88 -4.03
N ASN A 390 4.98 18.39 -4.32
CA ASN A 390 4.20 18.86 -5.46
C ASN A 390 3.85 20.35 -5.32
N TRP A 391 3.42 20.77 -4.13
CA TRP A 391 3.15 22.18 -3.85
C TRP A 391 4.41 23.05 -3.95
N LEU A 392 5.56 22.57 -3.45
CA LEU A 392 6.85 23.24 -3.59
C LEU A 392 7.24 23.37 -5.07
N GLY A 393 7.03 22.33 -5.88
CA GLY A 393 7.24 22.38 -7.32
C GLY A 393 6.37 23.44 -8.03
N ASP A 394 5.11 23.58 -7.61
CA ASP A 394 4.24 24.66 -8.11
C ASP A 394 4.75 26.04 -7.69
N LYS A 395 5.26 26.19 -6.47
CA LYS A 395 5.86 27.46 -6.01
C LYS A 395 7.16 27.79 -6.70
N GLU A 396 8.03 26.81 -6.89
CA GLU A 396 9.25 26.94 -7.67
C GLU A 396 8.91 27.43 -9.08
N ALA A 397 7.90 26.83 -9.73
CA ALA A 397 7.45 27.28 -11.04
C ALA A 397 6.97 28.75 -11.04
N THR A 398 6.26 29.20 -9.99
CA THR A 398 5.87 30.61 -9.85
C THR A 398 7.06 31.54 -9.58
N GLY A 399 8.03 31.13 -8.76
CA GLY A 399 9.25 31.89 -8.49
C GLY A 399 10.11 32.04 -9.74
N VAL A 400 10.29 30.95 -10.50
CA VAL A 400 10.98 30.96 -11.80
C VAL A 400 10.26 31.84 -12.81
N ALA A 401 8.93 31.88 -12.80
CA ALA A 401 8.18 32.79 -13.67
C ALA A 401 8.48 34.26 -13.33
N MET A 402 8.49 34.61 -12.04
CA MET A 402 8.83 35.96 -11.57
C MET A 402 10.28 36.35 -11.89
N GLU A 403 11.25 35.43 -11.73
CA GLU A 403 12.65 35.66 -12.09
C GLU A 403 12.87 35.98 -13.58
N ASN A 404 12.03 35.42 -14.46
CA ASN A 404 12.16 35.56 -15.91
C ASN A 404 11.39 36.75 -16.49
N GLU A 405 10.73 37.57 -15.67
CA GLU A 405 10.05 38.78 -16.14
C GLU A 405 11.08 39.80 -16.67
N ASP A 406 10.72 40.45 -17.77
CA ASP A 406 11.59 41.44 -18.41
C ASP A 406 11.57 42.76 -17.62
N LEU A 407 12.54 42.88 -16.73
CA LEU A 407 12.72 44.09 -15.91
C LEU A 407 13.51 45.18 -16.64
N ALA A 408 14.22 44.88 -17.72
CA ALA A 408 15.18 45.80 -18.31
C ALA A 408 14.53 47.09 -18.84
N HIS A 409 13.25 47.03 -19.21
CA HIS A 409 12.50 48.17 -19.77
C HIS A 409 11.33 48.60 -18.88
N ALA A 410 11.21 48.03 -17.68
CA ALA A 410 10.18 48.37 -16.72
C ALA A 410 10.44 49.77 -16.14
N ASP A 411 9.38 50.57 -16.00
CA ASP A 411 9.43 51.85 -15.31
C ASP A 411 9.41 51.67 -13.78
N LEU A 412 9.67 52.75 -13.04
CA LEU A 412 9.73 52.70 -11.57
C LEU A 412 8.40 52.23 -10.94
N ALA A 413 7.26 52.59 -11.53
CA ALA A 413 5.94 52.17 -11.05
C ALA A 413 5.75 50.66 -11.21
N THR A 414 6.11 50.10 -12.37
CA THR A 414 6.05 48.66 -12.64
C THR A 414 6.97 47.88 -11.70
N ILE A 415 8.20 48.34 -11.48
CA ILE A 415 9.14 47.69 -10.56
C ILE A 415 8.58 47.65 -9.13
N LYS A 416 7.95 48.73 -8.65
CA LYS A 416 7.33 48.78 -7.32
C LYS A 416 6.16 47.81 -7.18
N VAL A 417 5.34 47.65 -8.23
CA VAL A 417 4.27 46.63 -8.23
C VAL A 417 4.85 45.22 -8.17
N GLN A 418 5.95 44.96 -8.90
CA GLN A 418 6.61 43.65 -8.85
C GLN A 418 7.27 43.37 -7.50
N MET A 419 7.83 44.39 -6.83
CA MET A 419 8.31 44.27 -5.45
C MET A 419 7.17 43.89 -4.49
N GLN A 420 6.01 44.53 -4.60
CA GLN A 420 4.85 44.15 -3.78
C GLN A 420 4.43 42.69 -4.04
N ARG A 421 4.40 42.25 -5.29
CA ARG A 421 4.08 40.85 -5.65
C ARG A 421 5.13 39.88 -5.11
N HIS A 422 6.40 40.26 -5.09
CA HIS A 422 7.47 39.49 -4.44
C HIS A 422 7.27 39.39 -2.93
N ASP A 423 6.92 40.49 -2.25
CA ASP A 423 6.62 40.47 -0.82
C ASP A 423 5.43 39.57 -0.49
N GLU A 424 4.37 39.59 -1.31
CA GLU A 424 3.22 38.68 -1.20
C GLU A 424 3.62 37.22 -1.39
N PHE A 425 4.48 36.93 -2.36
CA PHE A 425 5.03 35.60 -2.60
C PHE A 425 5.87 35.10 -1.40
N VAL A 426 6.80 35.92 -0.90
CA VAL A 426 7.64 35.62 0.28
C VAL A 426 6.77 35.41 1.52
N HIS A 427 5.74 36.22 1.71
CA HIS A 427 4.82 36.04 2.82
C HIS A 427 4.10 34.69 2.74
N GLY A 428 3.62 34.31 1.55
CA GLY A 428 3.04 33.00 1.29
C GLY A 428 4.00 31.83 1.51
N MET A 429 5.30 32.02 1.26
CA MET A 429 6.33 30.99 1.47
C MET A 429 6.56 30.67 2.96
N ARG A 430 6.37 31.63 3.88
CA ARG A 430 6.57 31.40 5.34
C ARG A 430 5.70 30.27 5.90
N ALA A 431 4.47 30.15 5.41
CA ALA A 431 3.57 29.07 5.83
C ALA A 431 4.12 27.70 5.44
N VAL A 432 4.81 27.61 4.30
CA VAL A 432 5.37 26.34 3.83
C VAL A 432 6.75 26.03 4.37
N GLU A 433 7.58 27.04 4.66
CA GLU A 433 8.75 26.82 5.50
C GLU A 433 8.36 26.14 6.83
N LYS A 434 7.25 26.59 7.44
CA LYS A 434 6.73 25.98 8.66
C LYS A 434 6.24 24.54 8.44
N GLN A 435 5.48 24.30 7.36
CA GLN A 435 4.99 22.96 7.01
C GLN A 435 6.13 21.97 6.77
N VAL A 436 7.14 22.36 5.97
CA VAL A 436 8.34 21.55 5.72
C VAL A 436 9.09 21.27 7.02
N ALA A 437 9.26 22.27 7.90
CA ALA A 437 9.91 22.07 9.19
C ALA A 437 9.14 21.13 10.14
N GLU A 438 7.80 21.13 10.07
CA GLU A 438 6.96 20.19 10.82
C GLU A 438 7.10 18.76 10.29
N LEU A 439 7.06 18.57 8.97
CA LEU A 439 7.29 17.28 8.34
C LEU A 439 8.72 16.77 8.56
N CYS A 440 9.73 17.63 8.57
CA CYS A 440 11.11 17.24 8.90
C CYS A 440 11.22 16.73 10.34
N ARG A 441 10.56 17.39 11.30
CA ARG A 441 10.47 16.90 12.69
C ARG A 441 9.71 15.58 12.79
N GLU A 442 8.67 15.40 11.99
CA GLU A 442 7.92 14.15 11.95
C GLU A 442 8.75 13.00 11.35
N ALA A 443 9.51 13.25 10.28
CA ALA A 443 10.48 12.30 9.73
C ALA A 443 11.51 11.87 10.79
N GLU A 444 12.03 12.83 11.58
CA GLU A 444 12.98 12.56 12.66
C GLU A 444 12.37 11.78 13.83
N ARG A 445 11.08 12.02 14.12
CA ARG A 445 10.34 11.22 15.11
C ARG A 445 10.15 9.80 14.60
N LEU A 446 9.73 9.65 13.34
CA LEU A 446 9.43 8.36 12.71
C LEU A 446 10.68 7.50 12.55
N TRP A 447 11.82 8.05 12.13
CA TRP A 447 13.04 7.24 12.00
C TRP A 447 13.63 6.77 13.34
N THR A 448 13.20 7.38 14.46
CA THR A 448 13.68 7.06 15.81
C THR A 448 12.77 5.98 16.39
N ALA A 449 11.47 6.06 16.10
CA ALA A 449 10.51 5.01 16.39
C ALA A 449 10.72 3.77 15.51
N PHE A 450 11.11 3.96 14.24
CA PHE A 450 11.24 2.91 13.22
C PHE A 450 12.59 3.02 12.51
N PRO A 451 13.68 2.49 13.11
CA PRO A 451 15.04 2.64 12.56
C PRO A 451 15.23 2.11 11.13
N ASN A 452 14.47 1.08 10.75
CA ASN A 452 14.55 0.46 9.42
C ASN A 452 14.09 1.40 8.29
N THR A 453 13.26 2.40 8.58
CA THR A 453 12.78 3.35 7.57
C THR A 453 13.62 4.63 7.52
N ARG A 454 14.72 4.70 8.30
CA ARG A 454 15.54 5.90 8.43
C ARG A 454 16.08 6.41 7.11
N GLU A 455 16.71 5.56 6.32
CA GLU A 455 17.32 5.97 5.05
C GLU A 455 16.28 6.56 4.09
N HIS A 456 15.09 5.94 4.02
CA HIS A 456 13.99 6.44 3.19
C HIS A 456 13.49 7.80 3.66
N LEU A 457 13.20 7.94 4.95
CA LEU A 457 12.72 9.19 5.54
C LEU A 457 13.75 10.31 5.44
N GLU A 458 15.05 9.98 5.54
CA GLU A 458 16.16 10.92 5.38
C GLU A 458 16.21 11.50 3.97
N VAL A 459 16.10 10.66 2.94
CA VAL A 459 16.05 11.11 1.54
C VAL A 459 14.85 12.03 1.32
N ARG A 460 13.65 11.63 1.76
CA ARG A 460 12.42 12.41 1.60
C ARG A 460 12.50 13.76 2.31
N LYS A 461 13.08 13.78 3.52
CA LYS A 461 13.36 15.02 4.25
C LYS A 461 14.32 15.92 3.46
N MET A 462 15.43 15.36 2.97
CA MET A 462 16.43 16.11 2.20
C MET A 462 15.83 16.70 0.92
N ASP A 463 15.00 15.95 0.19
CA ASP A 463 14.33 16.44 -1.03
C ASP A 463 13.49 17.69 -0.73
N MET A 464 12.70 17.68 0.35
CA MET A 464 11.89 18.83 0.77
C MET A 464 12.75 20.02 1.20
N GLU A 465 13.81 19.78 1.97
CA GLU A 465 14.74 20.82 2.43
C GLU A 465 15.52 21.46 1.27
N GLU A 466 16.00 20.67 0.32
CA GLU A 466 16.74 21.13 -0.85
C GLU A 466 15.84 21.95 -1.77
N GLN A 467 14.64 21.46 -2.10
CA GLN A 467 13.72 22.20 -2.95
C GLN A 467 13.25 23.52 -2.30
N LEU A 468 12.98 23.51 -0.99
CA LEU A 468 12.66 24.74 -0.26
C LEU A 468 13.84 25.73 -0.30
N LYS A 469 15.06 25.24 -0.07
CA LYS A 469 16.27 26.07 -0.10
C LYS A 469 16.46 26.71 -1.48
N ASP A 470 16.29 25.95 -2.56
CA ASP A 470 16.40 26.45 -3.93
C ASP A 470 15.39 27.56 -4.23
N ILE A 471 14.14 27.39 -3.78
CA ILE A 471 13.09 28.42 -3.92
C ILE A 471 13.47 29.68 -3.14
N LEU A 472 13.96 29.56 -1.91
CA LEU A 472 14.36 30.71 -1.09
C LEU A 472 15.57 31.45 -1.67
N GLU A 473 16.56 30.72 -2.17
CA GLU A 473 17.71 31.31 -2.86
C GLU A 473 17.30 32.00 -4.17
N GLY A 474 16.40 31.41 -4.95
CA GLY A 474 15.81 32.05 -6.14
C GLY A 474 15.04 33.32 -5.80
N THR A 475 14.20 33.24 -4.77
CA THR A 475 13.41 34.38 -4.27
C THR A 475 14.31 35.54 -3.81
N ARG A 476 15.43 35.23 -3.15
CA ARG A 476 16.43 36.23 -2.77
C ARG A 476 17.12 36.84 -4.00
N ARG A 477 17.55 36.02 -4.97
CA ARG A 477 18.14 36.51 -6.23
C ARG A 477 17.18 37.43 -6.98
N HIS A 478 15.88 37.12 -6.98
CA HIS A 478 14.86 37.98 -7.57
C HIS A 478 14.73 39.32 -6.83
N GLN A 479 14.72 39.31 -5.49
CA GLN A 479 14.67 40.52 -4.67
C GLN A 479 15.85 41.45 -4.95
N GLU A 480 17.07 40.92 -4.94
CA GLU A 480 18.29 41.67 -5.22
C GLU A 480 18.24 42.29 -6.63
N ARG A 481 17.74 41.56 -7.63
CA ARG A 481 17.52 42.11 -8.98
C ARG A 481 16.48 43.23 -8.99
N LEU A 482 15.34 43.06 -8.32
CA LEU A 482 14.30 44.10 -8.24
C LEU A 482 14.83 45.38 -7.58
N GLN A 483 15.58 45.26 -6.48
CA GLN A 483 16.18 46.41 -5.78
C GLN A 483 17.22 47.14 -6.63
N HIS A 484 18.07 46.42 -7.36
CA HIS A 484 19.00 47.02 -8.30
C HIS A 484 18.27 47.78 -9.42
N MET A 485 17.20 47.18 -9.97
CA MET A 485 16.40 47.83 -11.01
C MET A 485 15.63 49.05 -10.49
N GLU A 486 15.11 49.01 -9.26
CA GLU A 486 14.47 50.16 -8.61
C GLU A 486 15.46 51.32 -8.46
N SER A 487 16.65 51.04 -7.94
CA SER A 487 17.72 52.03 -7.77
C SER A 487 18.13 52.66 -9.10
N LEU A 488 18.23 51.86 -10.17
CA LEU A 488 18.55 52.34 -11.50
C LEU A 488 17.45 53.23 -12.09
N GLN A 489 16.18 52.84 -11.96
CA GLN A 489 15.08 53.67 -12.48
C GLN A 489 14.91 54.96 -11.68
N ALA A 490 15.16 54.95 -10.37
CA ALA A 490 15.23 56.16 -9.56
C ALA A 490 16.35 57.09 -10.06
N TYR A 491 17.54 56.56 -10.33
CA TYR A 491 18.64 57.31 -10.93
C TYR A 491 18.27 57.90 -12.31
N PHE A 492 17.62 57.14 -13.18
CA PHE A 492 17.15 57.67 -14.47
C PHE A 492 16.01 58.70 -14.35
N GLN A 493 15.23 58.65 -13.26
CA GLN A 493 14.24 59.67 -12.98
C GLN A 493 14.91 61.00 -12.61
N GLU A 494 15.95 60.98 -11.77
CA GLU A 494 16.75 62.18 -11.44
C GLU A 494 17.37 62.81 -12.70
N TYR A 495 17.88 61.99 -13.63
CA TYR A 495 18.37 62.48 -14.93
C TYR A 495 17.30 63.27 -15.70
N ARG A 496 16.06 62.74 -15.78
CA ARG A 496 14.96 63.38 -16.51
C ARG A 496 14.62 64.72 -15.87
N GLU A 497 14.56 64.79 -14.55
CA GLU A 497 14.26 66.00 -13.78
C GLU A 497 15.34 67.07 -13.98
N LEU A 498 16.62 66.71 -13.88
CA LEU A 498 17.73 67.63 -14.10
C LEU A 498 17.77 68.16 -15.55
N MET A 499 17.55 67.29 -16.54
CA MET A 499 17.47 67.71 -17.94
C MET A 499 16.28 68.62 -18.22
N GLN A 500 15.12 68.35 -17.62
CA GLN A 500 13.94 69.22 -17.75
C GLN A 500 14.21 70.59 -17.13
N TRP A 501 14.79 70.65 -15.93
CA TRP A 501 15.16 71.92 -15.29
C TRP A 501 16.18 72.70 -16.13
N MET A 502 17.24 72.05 -16.65
CA MET A 502 18.23 72.74 -17.49
C MET A 502 17.61 73.32 -18.77
N LYS A 503 16.72 72.57 -19.43
CA LYS A 503 16.00 73.06 -20.62
C LYS A 503 15.09 74.24 -20.29
N ALA A 504 14.38 74.17 -19.15
CA ALA A 504 13.54 75.27 -18.68
C ALA A 504 14.37 76.52 -18.38
N MET A 505 15.50 76.38 -17.68
CA MET A 505 16.43 77.48 -17.36
C MET A 505 17.00 78.13 -18.64
N GLN A 506 17.42 77.32 -19.62
CA GLN A 506 17.89 77.81 -20.91
C GLN A 506 16.81 78.62 -21.65
N ALA A 507 15.56 78.14 -21.65
CA ALA A 507 14.45 78.82 -22.29
C ALA A 507 14.13 80.16 -21.58
N MET A 508 14.13 80.19 -20.25
CA MET A 508 13.92 81.42 -19.48
C MET A 508 14.98 82.47 -19.83
N MET A 509 16.27 82.13 -19.79
CA MET A 509 17.36 83.06 -20.08
C MET A 509 17.37 83.61 -21.51
N THR A 510 16.98 82.79 -22.49
CA THR A 510 16.99 83.18 -23.91
C THR A 510 15.76 83.98 -24.33
N SER A 511 14.63 83.83 -23.62
CA SER A 511 13.38 84.53 -23.91
C SER A 511 13.37 86.02 -23.52
N GLU A 512 14.29 86.45 -22.67
CA GLU A 512 14.36 87.84 -22.19
C GLU A 512 14.62 88.84 -23.35
N GLN A 513 13.92 89.97 -23.35
CA GLN A 513 14.03 91.00 -24.39
C GLN A 513 15.06 92.07 -24.00
N LEU A 514 15.80 92.59 -24.99
CA LEU A 514 16.79 93.63 -24.77
C LEU A 514 16.12 95.00 -24.48
N PRO A 515 16.36 95.60 -23.31
CA PRO A 515 15.81 96.91 -22.97
C PRO A 515 16.41 98.03 -23.81
N ARG A 516 15.67 99.15 -23.93
CA ARG A 516 16.06 100.33 -24.72
C ARG A 516 16.51 101.52 -23.86
N ASP A 517 16.71 101.27 -22.58
CA ASP A 517 17.04 102.25 -21.55
C ASP A 517 18.03 101.64 -20.54
N VAL A 518 18.78 102.49 -19.84
CA VAL A 518 19.83 102.04 -18.92
C VAL A 518 19.23 101.35 -17.69
N ALA A 519 18.13 101.85 -17.15
CA ALA A 519 17.48 101.27 -15.97
C ALA A 519 16.93 99.85 -16.26
N GLY A 520 16.30 99.66 -17.41
CA GLY A 520 15.88 98.34 -17.88
C GLY A 520 17.04 97.36 -18.04
N CYS A 521 18.17 97.81 -18.61
CA CYS A 521 19.38 96.98 -18.72
C CYS A 521 19.95 96.58 -17.34
N GLU A 522 19.89 97.46 -16.34
CA GLU A 522 20.40 97.16 -14.98
C GLU A 522 19.51 96.13 -14.27
N ALA A 523 18.19 96.23 -14.44
CA ALA A 523 17.25 95.24 -13.94
C ALA A 523 17.46 93.86 -14.60
N LEU A 524 17.70 93.83 -15.92
CA LEU A 524 17.97 92.59 -16.64
C LEU A 524 19.31 91.95 -16.21
N ALA A 525 20.35 92.76 -15.96
CA ALA A 525 21.62 92.26 -15.44
C ALA A 525 21.46 91.61 -14.05
N ARG A 526 20.71 92.25 -13.13
CA ARG A 526 20.43 91.67 -11.80
C ARG A 526 19.69 90.33 -11.90
N ARG A 527 18.67 90.24 -12.77
CA ARG A 527 17.96 88.97 -12.99
C ARG A 527 18.86 87.89 -13.61
N HIS A 528 19.80 88.30 -14.46
CA HIS A 528 20.78 87.38 -15.02
C HIS A 528 21.76 86.83 -13.99
N ASP A 529 22.13 87.64 -12.99
CA ASP A 529 22.88 87.19 -11.81
C ASP A 529 22.04 86.24 -10.93
N GLU A 530 20.73 86.48 -10.79
CA GLU A 530 19.81 85.56 -10.10
C GLU A 530 19.74 84.19 -10.78
N TYR A 531 19.68 84.14 -12.12
CA TYR A 531 19.76 82.88 -12.87
C TYR A 531 21.07 82.14 -12.61
N ASN A 532 22.20 82.86 -12.50
CA ASN A 532 23.48 82.24 -12.13
C ASN A 532 23.43 81.65 -10.72
N LEU A 533 22.83 82.34 -9.75
CA LEU A 533 22.69 81.81 -8.39
C LEU A 533 21.87 80.51 -8.36
N GLU A 534 20.76 80.45 -9.10
CA GLU A 534 19.96 79.22 -9.21
C GLU A 534 20.76 78.09 -9.88
N MET A 535 21.51 78.42 -10.94
CA MET A 535 22.42 77.48 -11.59
C MET A 535 23.47 76.94 -10.61
N GLN A 536 24.19 77.80 -9.90
CA GLN A 536 25.19 77.37 -8.92
C GLN A 536 24.56 76.55 -7.79
N GLY A 537 23.32 76.85 -7.38
CA GLY A 537 22.57 76.06 -6.41
C GLY A 537 22.26 74.64 -6.89
N ARG A 538 22.08 74.42 -8.20
CA ARG A 538 21.81 73.10 -8.80
C ARG A 538 23.06 72.32 -9.19
N LYS A 539 24.22 72.98 -9.29
CA LYS A 539 25.50 72.34 -9.63
C LYS A 539 25.88 71.14 -8.75
N PRO A 540 25.74 71.17 -7.41
CA PRO A 540 26.05 70.02 -6.56
C PRO A 540 25.23 68.77 -6.91
N HIS A 541 23.96 68.94 -7.32
CA HIS A 541 23.10 67.82 -7.70
C HIS A 541 23.56 67.17 -9.02
N ILE A 542 24.04 67.96 -9.97
CA ILE A 542 24.60 67.46 -11.23
C ILE A 542 25.92 66.73 -10.97
N ASP A 543 26.77 67.28 -10.10
CA ASP A 543 28.02 66.64 -9.71
C ASP A 543 27.80 65.31 -8.99
N GLU A 544 26.81 65.28 -8.09
CA GLU A 544 26.42 64.07 -7.37
C GLU A 544 25.84 63.00 -8.31
N PHE A 545 24.95 63.39 -9.24
CA PHE A 545 24.45 62.49 -10.28
C PHE A 545 25.60 61.88 -11.10
N ASN A 546 26.54 62.72 -11.57
CA ASN A 546 27.69 62.25 -12.33
C ASN A 546 28.61 61.34 -11.52
N ARG A 547 28.80 61.63 -10.22
CA ARG A 547 29.58 60.80 -9.31
C ARG A 547 28.94 59.42 -9.14
N GLN A 548 27.63 59.37 -8.90
CA GLN A 548 26.87 58.12 -8.78
C GLN A 548 26.91 57.32 -10.08
N GLY A 549 26.72 57.95 -11.24
CA GLY A 549 26.83 57.30 -12.54
C GLY A 549 28.21 56.72 -12.81
N LYS A 550 29.28 57.48 -12.54
CA LYS A 550 30.67 57.01 -12.67
C LYS A 550 30.96 55.85 -11.72
N GLN A 551 30.42 55.87 -10.51
CA GLN A 551 30.53 54.76 -9.56
C GLN A 551 29.80 53.51 -10.06
N MET A 552 28.58 53.63 -10.58
CA MET A 552 27.82 52.51 -11.17
C MET A 552 28.57 51.88 -12.36
N ILE A 553 29.21 52.70 -13.20
CA ILE A 553 30.05 52.22 -14.31
C ILE A 553 31.30 51.49 -13.78
N GLN A 554 31.98 52.03 -12.77
CA GLN A 554 33.15 51.39 -12.15
C GLN A 554 32.81 50.04 -11.52
N THR A 555 31.62 49.91 -10.94
CA THR A 555 31.13 48.63 -10.41
C THR A 555 30.73 47.63 -11.50
N GLY A 556 30.82 47.99 -12.79
CA GLY A 556 30.53 47.10 -13.91
C GLY A 556 29.04 46.88 -14.15
N HIS A 557 28.21 47.90 -13.91
CA HIS A 557 26.76 47.79 -14.11
C HIS A 557 26.40 47.40 -15.55
N VAL A 558 25.39 46.55 -15.75
CA VAL A 558 25.05 45.98 -17.07
C VAL A 558 24.70 47.06 -18.11
N LEU A 559 24.11 48.16 -17.66
CA LEU A 559 23.74 49.31 -18.48
C LEU A 559 24.77 50.45 -18.40
N SER A 560 26.06 50.13 -18.17
CA SER A 560 27.14 51.11 -18.08
C SER A 560 27.23 52.04 -19.30
N GLN A 561 26.93 51.52 -20.50
CA GLN A 561 26.89 52.33 -21.71
C GLN A 561 25.79 53.40 -21.65
N GLU A 562 24.56 53.01 -21.31
CA GLU A 562 23.42 53.93 -21.22
C GLU A 562 23.59 54.94 -20.08
N ILE A 563 24.14 54.50 -18.94
CA ILE A 563 24.49 55.38 -17.83
C ILE A 563 25.56 56.38 -18.28
N GLY A 564 26.60 55.91 -18.99
CA GLY A 564 27.66 56.76 -19.54
C GLY A 564 27.13 57.80 -20.51
N GLU A 565 26.28 57.40 -21.47
CA GLU A 565 25.65 58.31 -22.42
C GLU A 565 24.80 59.39 -21.73
N LYS A 566 24.07 59.03 -20.66
CA LYS A 566 23.28 59.98 -19.86
C LYS A 566 24.16 60.94 -19.06
N VAL A 567 25.22 60.45 -18.41
CA VAL A 567 26.21 61.28 -17.69
C VAL A 567 26.85 62.28 -18.65
N GLU A 568 27.33 61.80 -19.80
CA GLU A 568 27.96 62.66 -20.80
C GLU A 568 26.96 63.68 -21.37
N THR A 569 25.71 63.27 -21.58
CA THR A 569 24.66 64.18 -22.06
C THR A 569 24.28 65.23 -21.03
N LEU A 570 24.24 64.87 -19.74
CA LEU A 570 23.98 65.82 -18.66
C LEU A 570 25.15 66.82 -18.53
N GLU A 571 26.40 66.35 -18.55
CA GLU A 571 27.61 67.18 -18.54
C GLU A 571 27.64 68.14 -19.74
N ARG A 572 27.34 67.65 -20.95
CA ARG A 572 27.22 68.48 -22.16
C ARG A 572 26.12 69.53 -22.03
N SER A 573 24.93 69.14 -21.57
CA SER A 573 23.80 70.05 -21.40
C SER A 573 24.11 71.14 -20.37
N TRP A 574 24.82 70.81 -19.28
CA TRP A 574 25.28 71.77 -18.30
C TRP A 574 26.30 72.75 -18.90
N GLY A 575 27.25 72.25 -19.68
CA GLY A 575 28.20 73.08 -20.42
C GLY A 575 27.52 74.06 -21.37
N VAL A 576 26.53 73.59 -22.15
CA VAL A 576 25.72 74.44 -23.02
C VAL A 576 24.96 75.50 -22.22
N LEU A 577 24.37 75.15 -21.08
CA LEU A 577 23.67 76.12 -20.22
C LEU A 577 24.62 77.22 -19.72
N CYS A 578 25.85 76.86 -19.34
CA CYS A 578 26.88 77.81 -18.90
C CYS A 578 27.32 78.74 -20.04
N GLU A 579 27.51 78.22 -21.25
CA GLU A 579 27.85 79.04 -22.42
C GLU A 579 26.70 79.97 -22.81
N VAL A 580 25.45 79.48 -22.81
CA VAL A 580 24.26 80.33 -23.04
C VAL A 580 24.18 81.45 -22.01
N TRP A 581 24.48 81.17 -20.74
CA TRP A 581 24.55 82.21 -19.71
C TRP A 581 25.64 83.25 -20.04
N LYS A 582 26.86 82.82 -20.35
CA LYS A 582 27.96 83.74 -20.73
C LYS A 582 27.64 84.58 -21.96
N ASP A 583 27.15 83.95 -23.02
CA ASP A 583 26.78 84.63 -24.27
C ASP A 583 25.69 85.68 -24.04
N ARG A 584 24.70 85.36 -23.19
CA ARG A 584 23.65 86.31 -22.81
C ARG A 584 24.21 87.43 -21.94
N ASN A 585 25.12 87.15 -21.02
CA ASN A 585 25.81 88.17 -20.24
C ASN A 585 26.59 89.14 -21.14
N GLU A 586 27.35 88.63 -22.11
CA GLU A 586 28.06 89.45 -23.10
C GLU A 586 27.08 90.33 -23.89
N LEU A 587 25.99 89.75 -24.39
CA LEU A 587 24.95 90.48 -25.10
C LEU A 587 24.31 91.58 -24.24
N TYR A 588 24.05 91.31 -22.96
CA TYR A 588 23.48 92.29 -22.04
C TYR A 588 24.47 93.42 -21.73
N ASN A 589 25.76 93.10 -21.58
CA ASN A 589 26.81 94.11 -21.40
C ASN A 589 26.99 94.96 -22.66
N GLU A 590 26.95 94.35 -23.84
CA GLU A 590 26.99 95.05 -25.13
C GLU A 590 25.79 95.99 -25.30
N ASN A 591 24.59 95.54 -24.97
CA ASN A 591 23.39 96.38 -25.00
C ASN A 591 23.46 97.50 -23.95
N MET A 592 23.91 97.21 -22.72
CA MET A 592 24.11 98.18 -21.65
C MET A 592 25.05 99.31 -22.07
N ASP A 593 26.22 98.95 -22.62
CA ASP A 593 27.20 99.93 -23.10
C ASP A 593 26.64 100.78 -24.25
N CYS A 594 25.88 100.17 -25.17
CA CYS A 594 25.22 100.90 -26.25
C CYS A 594 24.16 101.88 -25.71
N GLN A 595 23.32 101.49 -24.74
CA GLN A 595 22.33 102.41 -24.16
C GLN A 595 23.00 103.54 -23.37
N ARG A 596 24.08 103.25 -22.63
CA ARG A 596 24.89 104.28 -21.95
C ARG A 596 25.52 105.24 -22.95
N TRP A 597 26.08 104.73 -24.04
CA TRP A 597 26.62 105.57 -25.12
C TRP A 597 25.52 106.44 -25.75
N LYS A 598 24.35 105.89 -26.06
CA LYS A 598 23.20 106.66 -26.58
C LYS A 598 22.74 107.73 -25.62
N GLN A 599 22.67 107.42 -24.32
CA GLN A 599 22.34 108.39 -23.29
C GLN A 599 23.39 109.51 -23.21
N ASN A 600 24.68 109.17 -23.23
CA ASN A 600 25.77 110.15 -23.23
C ASN A 600 25.77 111.01 -24.50
N ALA A 601 25.53 110.42 -25.67
CA ALA A 601 25.41 111.13 -26.94
C ALA A 601 24.20 112.08 -26.94
N ALA A 602 23.05 111.63 -26.43
CA ALA A 602 21.87 112.49 -26.28
C ALA A 602 22.10 113.62 -25.27
N GLN A 603 22.77 113.36 -24.15
CA GLN A 603 23.15 114.38 -23.17
C GLN A 603 24.15 115.39 -23.75
N LEU A 604 25.13 114.93 -24.53
CA LEU A 604 26.10 115.80 -25.21
C LEU A 604 25.41 116.64 -26.28
N GLU A 605 24.55 116.05 -27.11
CA GLU A 605 23.77 116.76 -28.14
C GLU A 605 22.85 117.81 -27.51
N GLN A 606 22.13 117.46 -26.44
CA GLN A 606 21.30 118.40 -25.71
C GLN A 606 22.15 119.55 -25.15
N TRP A 607 23.31 119.24 -24.56
CA TRP A 607 24.24 120.25 -24.06
C TRP A 607 24.76 121.15 -25.20
N LEU A 608 25.11 120.59 -26.36
CA LEU A 608 25.54 121.34 -27.54
C LEU A 608 24.42 122.25 -28.05
N LEU A 609 23.19 121.76 -28.17
CA LEU A 609 22.02 122.55 -28.60
C LEU A 609 21.72 123.70 -27.63
N GLU A 610 21.78 123.46 -26.31
CA GLU A 610 21.61 124.51 -25.30
C GLU A 610 22.67 125.61 -25.46
N ARG A 611 23.90 125.26 -25.84
CA ARG A 611 25.01 126.19 -26.03
C ARG A 611 25.05 126.84 -27.40
N GLU A 612 24.64 126.16 -28.46
CA GLU A 612 24.50 126.74 -29.81
C GLU A 612 23.50 127.91 -29.81
N ARG A 613 22.45 127.83 -28.98
CA ARG A 613 21.52 128.95 -28.79
C ARG A 613 22.20 130.21 -28.24
N LEU A 614 23.28 130.09 -27.46
CA LEU A 614 24.05 131.23 -26.95
C LEU A 614 24.91 131.88 -28.05
N LEU A 615 25.27 131.15 -29.11
CA LEU A 615 26.02 131.68 -30.25
C LEU A 615 25.14 132.47 -31.24
N GLY A 616 23.82 132.39 -31.09
CA GLY A 616 22.84 133.05 -31.95
C GLY A 616 22.49 134.49 -31.54
N ASP A 617 23.06 135.00 -30.45
CA ASP A 617 22.82 136.37 -30.00
C ASP A 617 23.42 137.38 -31.00
N ASP A 618 22.57 138.29 -31.50
CA ASP A 618 22.94 139.22 -32.58
C ASP A 618 23.93 140.26 -32.06
N TRP A 619 25.21 140.10 -32.43
CA TRP A 619 26.35 140.97 -32.05
C TRP A 619 26.12 142.48 -32.28
N ARG A 620 25.10 142.83 -33.07
CA ARG A 620 24.71 144.22 -33.36
C ARG A 620 24.01 144.94 -32.20
N HIS A 621 23.60 144.23 -31.15
CA HIS A 621 22.93 144.82 -29.99
C HIS A 621 23.87 145.16 -28.82
N ILE A 622 25.18 145.16 -29.04
CA ILE A 622 26.18 145.58 -28.06
C ILE A 622 26.24 147.11 -28.06
N ASP A 623 25.77 147.73 -26.97
CA ASP A 623 25.57 149.18 -26.83
C ASP A 623 26.62 149.89 -25.97
N THR A 624 27.44 149.13 -25.22
CA THR A 624 28.47 149.66 -24.31
C THR A 624 29.73 148.80 -24.28
N VAL A 625 30.86 149.41 -23.92
CA VAL A 625 32.16 148.71 -23.78
C VAL A 625 32.11 147.68 -22.64
N GLU A 626 31.46 148.00 -21.51
CA GLU A 626 31.25 147.03 -20.41
C GLU A 626 30.39 145.84 -20.86
N ASN A 627 29.35 146.05 -21.68
CA ASN A 627 28.55 144.97 -22.25
C ASN A 627 29.38 144.13 -23.24
N ALA A 628 30.19 144.76 -24.09
CA ALA A 628 31.11 144.07 -25.00
C ALA A 628 32.15 143.21 -24.25
N GLU A 629 32.77 143.75 -23.20
CA GLU A 629 33.73 143.05 -22.35
C GLU A 629 33.09 141.92 -21.55
N THR A 630 31.84 142.08 -21.10
CA THR A 630 31.08 141.03 -20.41
C THR A 630 30.71 139.91 -21.38
N GLN A 631 30.21 140.23 -22.58
CA GLN A 631 29.93 139.26 -23.65
C GLN A 631 31.20 138.53 -24.12
N LEU A 632 32.33 139.23 -24.22
CA LEU A 632 33.64 138.63 -24.52
C LEU A 632 34.10 137.71 -23.38
N ARG A 633 33.94 138.11 -22.12
CA ARG A 633 34.27 137.25 -20.96
C ARG A 633 33.35 136.04 -20.88
N ASP A 634 32.05 136.20 -21.11
CA ASP A 634 31.08 135.11 -21.16
C ASP A 634 31.37 134.15 -22.33
N PHE A 635 31.87 134.67 -23.45
CA PHE A 635 32.34 133.89 -24.59
C PHE A 635 33.66 133.14 -24.28
N ASP A 636 34.61 133.78 -23.61
CA ASP A 636 35.84 133.15 -23.14
C ASP A 636 35.54 132.07 -22.09
N ASP A 637 34.63 132.33 -21.15
CA ASP A 637 34.12 131.34 -20.19
C ASP A 637 33.39 130.20 -20.90
N PHE A 638 32.62 130.49 -21.96
CA PHE A 638 32.04 129.46 -22.82
C PHE A 638 33.12 128.59 -23.46
N LEU A 639 34.19 129.16 -24.03
CA LEU A 639 35.31 128.41 -24.60
C LEU A 639 36.01 127.53 -23.54
N ILE A 640 36.20 128.02 -22.32
CA ILE A 640 36.76 127.24 -21.20
C ILE A 640 35.83 126.08 -20.85
N THR A 641 34.51 126.30 -20.80
CA THR A 641 33.56 125.21 -20.52
C THR A 641 33.48 124.19 -21.65
N LEU A 642 33.68 124.60 -22.90
CA LEU A 642 33.77 123.72 -24.06
C LEU A 642 35.00 122.80 -23.96
N ASP A 643 36.15 123.37 -23.58
CA ASP A 643 37.39 122.63 -23.36
C ASP A 643 37.27 121.67 -22.16
N ALA A 644 36.50 122.05 -21.13
CA ALA A 644 36.17 121.19 -20.00
C ALA A 644 35.20 120.04 -20.33
N GLN A 645 34.54 120.03 -21.50
CA GLN A 645 33.67 118.93 -21.96
C GLN A 645 34.36 117.92 -22.88
N VAL A 646 35.67 118.04 -23.10
CA VAL A 646 36.45 117.09 -23.93
C VAL A 646 36.22 115.64 -23.48
N ASP A 647 36.13 115.39 -22.17
CA ASP A 647 35.87 114.06 -21.62
C ASP A 647 34.51 113.49 -22.06
N ARG A 648 33.45 114.32 -22.16
CA ARG A 648 32.13 113.87 -22.65
C ARG A 648 32.15 113.57 -24.14
N CYS A 649 32.89 114.35 -24.92
CA CYS A 649 33.12 114.06 -26.33
C CYS A 649 33.88 112.74 -26.51
N ASP A 650 34.87 112.47 -25.66
CA ASP A 650 35.66 111.24 -25.72
C ASP A 650 34.81 109.99 -25.34
N MET A 651 33.81 110.14 -24.47
CA MET A 651 32.81 109.10 -24.18
C MET A 651 31.95 108.70 -25.40
N VAL A 652 31.82 109.58 -26.39
CA VAL A 652 31.06 109.34 -27.63
C VAL A 652 31.99 108.95 -28.80
N LYS A 653 33.26 109.40 -28.80
CA LYS A 653 34.29 109.00 -29.79
C LYS A 653 34.72 107.54 -29.66
N ARG A 654 34.65 106.96 -28.46
CA ARG A 654 35.01 105.55 -28.24
C ARG A 654 34.07 104.63 -29.00
N LEU A 655 34.60 103.51 -29.52
CA LEU A 655 33.78 102.44 -30.09
C LEU A 655 32.96 101.76 -28.99
N THR A 656 31.67 101.58 -29.23
CA THR A 656 30.79 100.77 -28.38
C THR A 656 31.25 99.32 -28.35
N LEU A 657 30.88 98.57 -27.30
CA LEU A 657 31.21 97.15 -27.21
C LEU A 657 30.64 96.34 -28.40
N ILE A 658 29.49 96.74 -28.94
CA ILE A 658 28.90 96.17 -30.16
C ILE A 658 29.82 96.39 -31.38
N GLU A 659 30.35 97.60 -31.58
CA GLU A 659 31.25 97.85 -32.71
C GLU A 659 32.60 97.14 -32.54
N GLN A 660 33.10 97.05 -31.30
CA GLN A 660 34.27 96.26 -30.99
C GLN A 660 34.03 94.76 -31.21
N SER A 661 32.84 94.25 -30.90
CA SER A 661 32.46 92.85 -31.14
C SER A 661 32.30 92.57 -32.64
N PHE A 662 31.67 93.47 -33.41
CA PHE A 662 31.64 93.40 -34.88
C PHE A 662 33.02 93.44 -35.52
N SER A 663 33.93 94.28 -35.02
CA SER A 663 35.32 94.35 -35.51
C SER A 663 36.10 93.08 -35.18
N ARG A 664 35.92 92.53 -33.96
CA ARG A 664 36.46 91.21 -33.57
C ARG A 664 35.87 90.09 -34.43
N LEU A 665 34.57 90.13 -34.73
CA LEU A 665 33.89 89.14 -35.56
C LEU A 665 34.42 89.18 -36.99
N ARG A 666 34.55 90.37 -37.60
CA ARG A 666 35.17 90.52 -38.93
C ARG A 666 36.60 90.00 -38.96
N LYS A 667 37.41 90.26 -37.93
CA LYS A 667 38.77 89.71 -37.83
C LYS A 667 38.75 88.18 -37.77
N LYS A 668 37.87 87.60 -36.97
CA LYS A 668 37.68 86.13 -36.89
C LYS A 668 37.15 85.53 -38.20
N GLU A 669 36.28 86.23 -38.92
CA GLU A 669 35.73 85.84 -40.22
C GLU A 669 36.85 85.79 -41.27
N VAL A 670 37.63 86.87 -41.37
CA VAL A 670 38.78 86.97 -42.29
C VAL A 670 39.83 85.91 -41.96
N GLU A 671 40.10 85.67 -40.67
CA GLU A 671 41.02 84.60 -40.26
C GLU A 671 40.49 83.21 -40.61
N ARG A 672 39.18 82.97 -40.43
CA ARG A 672 38.54 81.71 -40.86
C ARG A 672 38.59 81.53 -42.38
N SER A 673 38.32 82.59 -43.14
CA SER A 673 38.46 82.57 -44.60
C SER A 673 39.91 82.33 -45.03
N ARG A 674 40.89 82.92 -44.33
CA ARG A 674 42.32 82.71 -44.57
C ARG A 674 42.75 81.28 -44.28
N ILE A 675 42.33 80.72 -43.15
CA ILE A 675 42.58 79.31 -42.79
C ILE A 675 41.93 78.38 -43.81
N ALA A 676 40.69 78.65 -44.22
CA ALA A 676 40.01 77.86 -45.25
C ALA A 676 40.72 77.95 -46.61
N GLU A 677 41.25 79.12 -46.98
CA GLU A 677 42.02 79.32 -48.22
C GLU A 677 43.39 78.63 -48.16
N GLU A 678 44.08 78.66 -47.01
CA GLU A 678 45.30 77.89 -46.77
C GLU A 678 45.06 76.38 -46.83
N ASP A 679 43.98 75.91 -46.20
CA ASP A 679 43.61 74.48 -46.21
C ASP A 679 43.21 74.04 -47.62
N GLN A 680 42.55 74.90 -48.38
CA GLN A 680 42.23 74.68 -49.80
C GLN A 680 43.50 74.66 -50.67
N LYS A 681 44.44 75.59 -50.47
CA LYS A 681 45.75 75.60 -51.15
C LYS A 681 46.57 74.36 -50.80
N ARG A 682 46.54 73.89 -49.56
CA ARG A 682 47.16 72.61 -49.16
C ARG A 682 46.53 71.44 -49.90
N ARG A 683 45.20 71.35 -49.94
CA ARG A 683 44.47 70.32 -50.70
C ARG A 683 44.79 70.35 -52.19
N ASP A 684 44.88 71.53 -52.80
CA ASP A 684 45.16 71.67 -54.23
C ASP A 684 46.64 71.41 -54.57
N THR A 685 47.57 71.75 -53.67
CA THR A 685 48.99 71.37 -53.79
C THR A 685 49.16 69.84 -53.69
N ILE A 686 48.45 69.18 -52.76
CA ILE A 686 48.40 67.72 -52.66
C ILE A 686 47.87 67.11 -53.96
N LYS A 687 46.80 67.65 -54.54
CA LYS A 687 46.27 67.19 -55.84
C LYS A 687 47.25 67.39 -57.00
N VAL A 688 48.01 68.48 -57.03
CA VAL A 688 49.04 68.73 -58.07
C VAL A 688 50.20 67.75 -57.94
N VAL A 689 50.65 67.47 -56.71
CA VAL A 689 51.67 66.46 -56.42
C VAL A 689 51.17 65.06 -56.78
N GLU A 690 49.96 64.66 -56.37
CA GLU A 690 49.36 63.37 -56.77
C GLU A 690 49.20 63.25 -58.29
N LYS A 691 48.76 64.30 -58.98
CA LYS A 691 48.65 64.31 -60.45
C LYS A 691 50.02 64.21 -61.14
N GLY A 692 51.05 64.82 -60.55
CA GLY A 692 52.46 64.67 -60.95
C GLY A 692 52.99 63.25 -60.75
N GLN A 693 52.72 62.64 -59.59
CA GLN A 693 53.04 61.24 -59.28
C GLN A 693 52.34 60.27 -60.25
N ILE A 694 51.07 60.51 -60.58
CA ILE A 694 50.29 59.70 -61.52
C ILE A 694 50.83 59.84 -62.96
N LEU A 695 51.22 61.03 -63.39
CA LEU A 695 51.84 61.26 -64.70
C LEU A 695 53.26 60.66 -64.80
N ALA A 696 54.04 60.71 -63.72
CA ALA A 696 55.35 60.09 -63.62
C ALA A 696 55.23 58.55 -63.67
N ASN A 697 54.30 57.96 -62.89
CA ASN A 697 53.99 56.52 -62.96
C ASN A 697 53.51 56.10 -64.36
N ARG A 698 52.68 56.91 -65.04
CA ARG A 698 52.25 56.65 -66.42
C ARG A 698 53.36 56.83 -67.48
N ARG A 699 54.43 57.60 -67.21
CA ARG A 699 55.64 57.67 -68.06
C ARG A 699 56.56 56.49 -67.81
N GLN A 700 56.79 56.14 -66.54
CA GLN A 700 57.63 55.01 -66.14
C GLN A 700 57.04 53.65 -66.57
N GLU A 701 55.70 53.54 -66.57
CA GLU A 701 54.95 52.39 -67.09
C GLU A 701 55.02 52.29 -68.64
N ARG A 702 55.04 53.42 -69.37
CA ARG A 702 55.27 53.43 -70.83
C ARG A 702 56.70 53.07 -71.20
N GLU A 703 57.67 53.50 -70.39
CA GLU A 703 59.09 53.12 -70.54
C GLU A 703 59.31 51.64 -70.21
N ARG A 704 58.66 51.07 -69.17
CA ARG A 704 58.67 49.63 -68.91
C ARG A 704 58.08 48.80 -70.06
N ARG A 705 57.03 49.30 -70.72
CA ARG A 705 56.44 48.66 -71.91
C ARG A 705 57.33 48.76 -73.16
N LYS A 706 58.05 49.87 -73.35
CA LYS A 706 59.05 50.02 -74.43
C LYS A 706 60.33 49.21 -74.21
N THR A 707 60.75 49.04 -72.96
CA THR A 707 62.00 48.33 -72.60
C THR A 707 61.84 46.82 -72.48
N GLN A 708 60.62 46.27 -72.57
CA GLN A 708 60.36 44.82 -72.70
C GLN A 708 60.19 44.33 -74.16
N GLU A 709 59.95 45.21 -75.14
CA GLU A 709 59.84 44.84 -76.57
C GLU A 709 61.08 45.16 -77.42
N ILE A 710 62.12 45.78 -76.86
CA ILE A 710 63.34 46.15 -77.59
C ILE A 710 64.58 45.75 -76.76
N SER A 711 64.72 44.43 -76.56
CA SER A 711 65.96 43.82 -76.04
C SER A 711 66.22 42.47 -76.73
N LEU A 712 66.07 42.46 -78.06
CA LEU A 712 66.74 41.56 -79.00
C LEU A 712 67.64 42.44 -79.88
N LEU A 713 68.95 42.17 -79.85
CA LEU A 713 70.06 42.75 -80.65
C LEU A 713 70.81 43.97 -80.03
N ARG A 714 71.80 43.63 -79.17
CA ARG A 714 73.24 44.06 -79.07
C ARG A 714 73.76 45.27 -79.90
N PRO A 715 74.99 45.81 -79.65
CA PRO A 715 75.93 45.76 -78.49
C PRO A 715 76.56 47.13 -78.06
N SER A 716 77.31 47.12 -76.95
CA SER A 716 78.35 48.05 -76.40
C SER A 716 79.29 48.72 -77.44
N PRO A 717 80.02 49.86 -77.16
CA PRO A 717 80.93 50.04 -76.00
C PRO A 717 81.18 51.49 -75.43
N SER A 718 81.91 51.56 -74.29
CA SER A 718 82.98 52.53 -73.87
C SER A 718 82.76 54.05 -74.05
N GLU A 719 83.15 55.00 -73.19
CA GLU A 719 84.15 55.08 -72.11
C GLU A 719 83.93 56.42 -71.36
N ASP A 720 84.39 56.46 -70.10
CA ASP A 720 85.11 57.55 -69.43
C ASP A 720 84.49 58.79 -68.73
N TYR A 721 84.72 58.75 -67.40
CA TYR A 721 85.36 59.73 -66.49
C TYR A 721 84.63 60.98 -65.92
N THR A 722 84.68 61.01 -64.58
CA THR A 722 84.93 62.14 -63.65
C THR A 722 83.81 63.16 -63.38
N SER A 723 83.64 63.75 -62.20
CA SER A 723 84.24 63.59 -60.85
C SER A 723 83.44 64.45 -59.86
N GLN A 724 83.34 63.96 -58.61
CA GLN A 724 83.48 64.67 -57.33
C GLN A 724 82.69 65.98 -57.05
N THR A 725 81.92 66.00 -55.94
CA THR A 725 82.40 66.54 -54.64
C THR A 725 81.34 66.38 -53.51
N LEU A 726 81.83 65.95 -52.35
CA LEU A 726 81.23 65.83 -51.00
C LEU A 726 81.57 67.13 -50.19
N PRO A 727 81.45 67.22 -48.84
CA PRO A 727 80.33 67.02 -47.88
C PRO A 727 80.29 68.10 -46.75
N LYS A 728 79.34 67.98 -45.79
CA LYS A 728 79.48 68.05 -44.29
C LYS A 728 78.11 68.42 -43.65
N LYS A 729 77.50 67.71 -42.68
CA LYS A 729 77.83 67.19 -41.32
C LYS A 729 77.74 68.21 -40.16
N ILE A 730 77.27 67.69 -39.01
CA ILE A 730 77.36 68.08 -37.58
C ILE A 730 75.94 68.26 -36.99
N ASP A 731 75.37 67.24 -36.31
CA ASP A 731 75.55 66.84 -34.87
C ASP A 731 74.72 67.76 -33.93
N ARG A 732 74.13 67.38 -32.79
CA ARG A 732 73.97 66.15 -31.98
C ARG A 732 73.19 66.57 -30.71
N ALA A 733 72.65 65.58 -29.99
CA ALA A 733 72.40 65.50 -28.52
C ALA A 733 70.91 65.30 -28.16
N GLU A 734 70.49 64.06 -27.86
CA GLU A 734 70.45 63.41 -26.52
C GLU A 734 69.15 63.78 -25.76
N ARG A 735 68.37 62.92 -25.11
CA ARG A 735 68.64 61.60 -24.50
C ARG A 735 67.33 60.85 -24.17
N SER A 736 67.33 59.56 -24.53
CA SER A 736 66.75 58.35 -23.91
C SER A 736 65.71 58.43 -22.78
N LYS A 737 64.68 57.55 -22.84
CA LYS A 737 64.77 56.16 -22.32
C LYS A 737 63.60 55.28 -22.80
N THR A 738 64.00 54.16 -23.37
CA THR A 738 63.27 52.95 -23.77
C THR A 738 63.22 51.95 -22.61
N ALA A 739 62.27 51.00 -22.66
CA ALA A 739 62.52 49.59 -22.33
C ALA A 739 61.41 48.69 -22.89
N THR A 740 61.79 47.93 -23.92
CA THR A 740 61.20 46.68 -24.43
C THR A 740 61.96 45.48 -23.86
N LEU A 741 61.32 44.31 -23.80
CA LEU A 741 61.86 42.93 -23.95
C LEU A 741 60.71 41.98 -23.55
N GLY A 742 60.40 40.84 -24.16
CA GLY A 742 60.97 40.00 -25.21
C GLY A 742 60.15 38.69 -25.12
N GLU A 743 59.57 38.16 -26.20
CA GLU A 743 60.21 37.27 -27.18
C GLU A 743 59.99 35.77 -26.87
N SER A 744 59.16 35.12 -27.69
CA SER A 744 59.45 33.85 -28.42
C SER A 744 58.17 33.05 -28.71
N VAL A 745 57.93 32.29 -29.79
CA VAL A 745 58.46 32.11 -31.17
C VAL A 745 58.04 30.68 -31.57
N LEU A 746 57.46 30.54 -32.79
CA LEU A 746 57.29 29.32 -33.64
C LEU A 746 56.14 28.35 -33.32
N VAL A 747 55.47 27.67 -34.27
CA VAL A 747 55.50 27.59 -35.74
C VAL A 747 54.24 26.82 -36.18
N GLY A 748 53.76 27.08 -37.39
CA GLY A 748 53.09 26.05 -38.19
C GLY A 748 51.85 26.50 -38.95
N GLY A 749 52.04 27.14 -40.10
CA GLY A 749 51.09 27.02 -41.20
C GLY A 749 51.21 25.65 -41.90
N PRO A 750 50.67 25.43 -43.12
CA PRO A 750 50.21 26.46 -44.05
C PRO A 750 48.94 26.13 -44.88
N SER A 751 48.48 27.15 -45.63
CA SER A 751 48.16 27.13 -47.08
C SER A 751 47.03 26.25 -47.62
N THR A 752 46.28 26.57 -48.70
CA THR A 752 45.95 27.72 -49.57
C THR A 752 44.74 27.19 -50.39
N ILE A 753 43.94 27.97 -51.12
CA ILE A 753 44.03 28.20 -52.58
C ILE A 753 42.80 29.03 -53.00
N VAL A 754 43.02 29.80 -54.05
CA VAL A 754 42.34 30.99 -54.55
C VAL A 754 41.58 30.69 -55.86
N ALA A 755 40.35 31.23 -55.96
CA ALA A 755 39.63 31.79 -57.14
C ALA A 755 39.34 30.88 -58.37
N PRO A 756 38.72 31.35 -59.49
CA PRO A 756 38.06 32.65 -59.77
C PRO A 756 36.70 32.61 -60.53
N ASN A 757 36.02 33.76 -60.44
CA ASN A 757 35.15 34.53 -61.35
C ASN A 757 34.78 34.01 -62.78
N VAL A 758 33.56 34.33 -63.27
CA VAL A 758 33.25 35.13 -64.50
C VAL A 758 31.79 34.94 -65.02
N ASN A 759 31.18 36.08 -65.44
CA ASN A 759 30.09 36.33 -66.42
C ASN A 759 28.60 36.34 -66.04
N ALA A 760 27.98 37.50 -66.30
CA ALA A 760 26.54 37.74 -66.56
C ALA A 760 26.20 37.47 -68.05
N PRO A 761 24.91 37.31 -68.44
CA PRO A 761 24.14 38.48 -68.92
C PRO A 761 22.59 38.44 -68.72
N ALA A 762 21.99 39.65 -68.81
CA ALA A 762 20.68 40.08 -69.36
C ALA A 762 19.31 39.38 -69.06
N ASN A 763 18.40 40.18 -68.46
CA ASN A 763 16.95 40.40 -68.71
C ASN A 763 16.05 39.28 -69.26
N VAL A 764 15.01 38.88 -68.48
CA VAL A 764 13.59 38.87 -68.92
C VAL A 764 12.66 38.96 -67.68
N SER A 765 11.63 39.80 -67.75
CA SER A 765 10.58 39.97 -66.74
C SER A 765 9.74 38.69 -66.53
N ALA A 766 9.45 38.34 -65.27
CA ALA A 766 8.34 37.46 -64.91
C ALA A 766 7.81 37.84 -63.52
N VAL A 767 6.48 37.93 -63.45
CA VAL A 767 5.63 38.27 -62.30
C VAL A 767 6.08 37.59 -61.01
N GLU A 768 6.43 38.38 -59.98
CA GLU A 768 6.64 37.87 -58.62
C GLU A 768 5.29 37.48 -58.00
N VAL A 769 5.09 36.17 -57.84
CA VAL A 769 4.11 35.63 -56.91
C VAL A 769 4.73 35.71 -55.50
N GLU A 770 4.09 36.42 -54.58
CA GLU A 770 4.49 36.46 -53.17
C GLU A 770 4.55 35.04 -52.59
N MET A 771 5.75 34.55 -52.32
CA MET A 771 5.97 33.32 -51.58
C MET A 771 5.68 33.56 -50.10
N LYS A 772 4.58 32.99 -49.61
CA LYS A 772 4.24 32.92 -48.17
C LYS A 772 5.33 32.12 -47.44
N LYS A 773 6.10 32.78 -46.57
CA LYS A 773 7.18 32.17 -45.78
C LYS A 773 6.62 31.19 -44.74
N THR A 774 7.20 30.00 -44.63
CA THR A 774 6.97 29.07 -43.52
C THR A 774 7.57 29.65 -42.23
N PRO A 775 6.89 29.55 -41.07
CA PRO A 775 7.43 30.04 -39.80
C PRO A 775 8.69 29.26 -39.40
N SER A 776 9.76 29.98 -39.02
CA SER A 776 11.00 29.37 -38.52
C SER A 776 10.91 29.16 -37.01
N PHE A 777 10.94 27.92 -36.56
CA PHE A 777 10.92 27.56 -35.14
C PHE A 777 12.34 27.20 -34.67
N THR A 778 12.83 27.85 -33.60
CA THR A 778 14.10 27.52 -32.94
C THR A 778 13.84 26.83 -31.61
N THR A 779 14.69 25.88 -31.25
CA THR A 779 14.62 25.11 -29.99
C THR A 779 15.54 25.64 -28.91
N ARG A 780 16.38 26.62 -29.26
CA ARG A 780 17.15 27.37 -28.28
C ARG A 780 16.22 28.43 -27.70
N ARG A 781 16.07 28.46 -26.38
CA ARG A 781 15.45 29.60 -25.68
C ARG A 781 16.25 30.85 -26.01
N GLY A 782 15.82 31.58 -27.02
CA GLY A 782 16.17 32.96 -27.26
C GLY A 782 14.95 33.79 -26.88
N HIS A 783 15.17 34.82 -26.05
CA HIS A 783 14.18 35.84 -25.79
C HIS A 783 13.79 36.52 -27.12
N SER A 784 12.49 36.56 -27.42
CA SER A 784 11.99 37.22 -28.62
C SER A 784 12.00 38.74 -28.45
N VAL A 785 12.59 39.40 -29.43
CA VAL A 785 12.40 40.82 -29.74
C VAL A 785 10.96 41.07 -30.23
N SER A 786 10.34 42.10 -29.66
CA SER A 786 9.26 42.97 -30.16
C SER A 786 8.02 42.38 -30.87
N ARG A 787 6.87 42.48 -30.19
CA ARG A 787 5.52 42.41 -30.78
C ARG A 787 5.08 43.82 -31.21
N ASN A 788 5.06 44.07 -32.52
CA ASN A 788 4.12 45.03 -33.11
C ASN A 788 3.81 44.58 -34.55
N SER A 789 2.84 43.67 -34.68
CA SER A 789 2.08 43.47 -35.92
C SER A 789 0.83 42.65 -35.61
N THR A 790 -0.23 43.34 -35.24
CA THR A 790 -1.60 42.82 -35.29
C THR A 790 -2.06 42.82 -36.75
N SER A 791 -1.71 41.77 -37.51
CA SER A 791 -2.41 41.39 -38.74
C SER A 791 -2.09 39.95 -39.17
N ARG A 792 -3.16 39.14 -39.21
CA ARG A 792 -3.39 37.94 -40.05
C ARG A 792 -2.59 36.64 -39.78
N TRP A 793 -3.16 35.80 -38.92
CA TRP A 793 -2.96 34.34 -38.96
C TRP A 793 -4.26 33.55 -39.22
N GLU A 794 -5.45 34.18 -39.05
CA GLU A 794 -6.75 33.58 -39.38
C GLU A 794 -6.97 33.38 -40.89
N ASP A 795 -6.12 33.97 -41.73
CA ASP A 795 -6.24 33.97 -43.21
C ASP A 795 -5.35 32.90 -43.90
N MET A 796 -4.78 31.98 -43.12
CA MET A 796 -3.80 31.00 -43.60
C MET A 796 -4.27 29.57 -43.31
N GLY A 797 -4.97 28.95 -44.27
CA GLY A 797 -5.35 27.53 -44.28
C GLY A 797 -4.16 26.55 -44.41
N ALA A 798 -3.09 26.80 -43.65
CA ALA A 798 -1.78 26.16 -43.76
C ALA A 798 -1.56 25.02 -42.72
N ILE A 799 -2.51 24.78 -41.82
CA ILE A 799 -2.47 23.64 -40.88
C ILE A 799 -3.29 22.49 -41.47
N ASP A 800 -2.61 21.43 -41.87
CA ASP A 800 -3.24 20.28 -42.53
C ASP A 800 -3.64 19.16 -41.57
N MET A 801 -2.95 19.04 -40.44
CA MET A 801 -3.31 18.07 -39.41
C MET A 801 -2.88 18.54 -38.02
N ARG A 802 -3.70 18.19 -37.02
CA ARG A 802 -3.39 18.43 -35.61
C ARG A 802 -4.00 17.36 -34.72
N GLY A 803 -3.35 17.07 -33.60
CA GLY A 803 -3.85 16.11 -32.61
C GLY A 803 -2.76 15.57 -31.70
N PHE A 804 -3.18 14.86 -30.66
CA PHE A 804 -2.24 14.20 -29.76
C PHE A 804 -1.67 12.93 -30.40
N VAL A 805 -0.33 12.85 -30.41
CA VAL A 805 0.39 11.68 -30.91
C VAL A 805 1.53 11.38 -29.93
N ASP A 806 1.69 10.11 -29.59
CA ASP A 806 2.86 9.68 -28.84
C ASP A 806 4.05 9.58 -29.77
N ARG A 807 5.19 10.17 -29.38
CA ARG A 807 6.42 10.21 -30.16
C ARG A 807 7.55 9.54 -29.41
N LYS A 808 8.33 8.74 -30.13
CA LYS A 808 9.62 8.20 -29.72
C LYS A 808 10.63 8.43 -30.84
N GLN A 809 11.86 8.80 -30.50
CA GLN A 809 12.96 8.91 -31.46
C GLN A 809 13.89 7.71 -31.30
N ASP A 810 14.13 6.97 -32.38
CA ASP A 810 15.04 5.82 -32.37
C ASP A 810 16.44 6.22 -32.86
N LEU A 811 16.51 6.97 -33.97
CA LEU A 811 17.77 7.52 -34.51
C LEU A 811 17.74 9.06 -34.51
N GLN A 812 18.87 9.67 -34.18
CA GLN A 812 19.14 11.10 -34.36
C GLN A 812 19.83 11.36 -35.70
N SER A 813 19.92 12.62 -36.12
CA SER A 813 20.58 13.04 -37.37
C SER A 813 21.96 12.39 -37.51
N GLY A 814 22.23 11.81 -38.68
CA GLY A 814 23.41 11.01 -38.97
C GLY A 814 23.30 9.52 -38.59
N GLY A 815 22.09 9.00 -38.34
CA GLY A 815 21.82 7.57 -38.14
C GLY A 815 22.31 6.98 -36.82
N LYS A 816 22.73 7.83 -35.86
CA LYS A 816 23.16 7.38 -34.51
C LYS A 816 21.94 7.11 -33.64
N LYS A 817 22.04 6.18 -32.67
CA LYS A 817 20.97 5.95 -31.69
C LYS A 817 20.71 7.22 -30.86
N ALA A 818 19.45 7.63 -30.75
CA ALA A 818 19.09 8.83 -29.99
C ALA A 818 19.40 8.66 -28.49
N THR A 819 19.82 9.74 -27.83
CA THR A 819 20.13 9.78 -26.38
C THR A 819 18.90 9.57 -25.50
N ILE A 820 17.73 10.05 -25.96
CA ILE A 820 16.44 9.88 -25.29
C ILE A 820 15.50 9.07 -26.19
N ARG A 821 15.16 7.86 -25.78
CA ARG A 821 14.29 6.91 -26.53
C ARG A 821 13.01 6.53 -25.77
N SER A 822 12.62 7.35 -24.80
CA SER A 822 11.36 7.21 -24.08
C SER A 822 10.19 7.74 -24.92
N TRP A 823 9.02 7.12 -24.80
CA TRP A 823 7.78 7.66 -25.37
C TRP A 823 7.37 8.95 -24.66
N LYS A 824 6.93 9.95 -25.42
CA LYS A 824 6.38 11.20 -24.90
C LYS A 824 5.14 11.58 -25.71
N ASN A 825 4.07 11.97 -25.03
CA ASN A 825 2.84 12.43 -25.67
C ASN A 825 2.97 13.92 -26.04
N TYR A 826 2.71 14.26 -27.29
CA TYR A 826 2.74 15.64 -27.76
C TYR A 826 1.44 16.00 -28.48
N TYR A 827 0.96 17.22 -28.27
CA TYR A 827 0.05 17.83 -29.23
C TYR A 827 0.88 18.20 -30.46
N THR A 828 0.59 17.57 -31.59
CA THR A 828 1.40 17.68 -32.81
C THR A 828 0.62 18.45 -33.86
N ILE A 829 1.29 19.39 -34.54
CA ILE A 829 0.71 20.17 -35.64
C ILE A 829 1.58 19.98 -36.88
N LEU A 830 0.94 19.64 -38.00
CA LEU A 830 1.54 19.58 -39.33
C LEU A 830 1.18 20.84 -40.10
N CYS A 831 2.19 21.64 -40.41
CA CYS A 831 2.06 22.85 -41.21
C CYS A 831 3.04 22.77 -42.39
N GLY A 832 2.53 22.37 -43.56
CA GLY A 832 3.37 22.09 -44.72
C GLY A 832 4.46 21.04 -44.44
N GLN A 833 5.72 21.40 -44.65
CA GLN A 833 6.88 20.51 -44.46
C GLN A 833 7.45 20.52 -43.04
N LEU A 834 6.71 21.07 -42.08
CA LEU A 834 7.16 21.19 -40.69
C LEU A 834 6.17 20.52 -39.75
N MET A 835 6.67 19.57 -38.94
CA MET A 835 5.93 18.99 -37.82
C MET A 835 6.38 19.62 -36.51
N CYS A 836 5.46 20.26 -35.80
CA CYS A 836 5.71 20.95 -34.53
C CYS A 836 5.08 20.18 -33.36
N PHE A 837 5.75 20.19 -32.21
CA PHE A 837 5.36 19.38 -31.04
C PHE A 837 5.22 20.26 -29.80
N PHE A 838 4.09 20.16 -29.12
CA PHE A 838 3.73 20.97 -27.94
C PHE A 838 3.45 20.09 -26.72
N LYS A 839 3.75 20.61 -25.52
CA LYS A 839 3.58 19.90 -24.24
C LYS A 839 2.14 20.04 -23.77
N ARG A 840 1.55 18.95 -23.29
CA ARG A 840 0.26 18.96 -22.58
C ARG A 840 0.40 19.76 -21.28
N LYS A 841 -0.38 20.83 -21.08
CA LYS A 841 -0.43 21.60 -19.84
C LYS A 841 -1.87 21.67 -19.32
N GLY A 842 -2.21 20.82 -18.35
CA GLY A 842 -3.53 20.81 -17.69
C GLY A 842 -4.71 20.29 -18.53
N PHE A 843 -5.93 20.65 -18.11
CA PHE A 843 -7.22 20.17 -18.65
C PHE A 843 -7.82 21.09 -19.75
N LEU A 844 -7.18 22.22 -20.07
CA LEU A 844 -7.63 23.18 -21.08
C LEU A 844 -6.71 23.13 -22.31
N VAL A 845 -7.31 22.96 -23.48
CA VAL A 845 -6.64 22.99 -24.78
C VAL A 845 -6.19 24.43 -25.07
N GLN A 846 -4.96 24.76 -24.69
CA GLN A 846 -4.29 26.03 -25.01
C GLN A 846 -3.20 25.86 -26.09
N ASP A 847 -3.28 24.78 -26.88
CA ASP A 847 -2.15 24.36 -27.73
C ASP A 847 -2.07 25.12 -29.08
N GLU A 848 -3.15 25.76 -29.55
CA GLU A 848 -3.09 26.63 -30.74
C GLU A 848 -2.34 27.94 -30.45
N ALA A 849 -2.54 28.54 -29.27
CA ALA A 849 -1.83 29.75 -28.88
C ALA A 849 -0.31 29.53 -28.83
N ALA A 850 0.15 28.38 -28.32
CA ALA A 850 1.56 28.01 -28.29
C ALA A 850 2.18 27.83 -29.69
N PHE A 851 1.39 27.40 -30.68
CA PHE A 851 1.82 27.37 -32.09
C PHE A 851 2.00 28.77 -32.67
N TYR A 852 1.04 29.67 -32.43
CA TYR A 852 1.14 31.07 -32.87
C TYR A 852 2.24 31.87 -32.14
N ASP A 853 2.56 31.49 -30.90
CA ASP A 853 3.62 32.08 -30.08
C ASP A 853 5.01 31.45 -30.33
N ASN A 854 5.14 30.53 -31.29
CA ASN A 854 6.38 29.83 -31.65
C ASN A 854 7.04 29.00 -30.51
N LEU A 855 6.26 28.47 -29.57
CA LEU A 855 6.74 27.78 -28.35
C LEU A 855 6.75 26.24 -28.49
N ALA A 856 7.54 25.70 -29.42
CA ALA A 856 7.65 24.25 -29.59
C ALA A 856 8.34 23.57 -28.37
N ALA A 857 7.69 22.55 -27.81
CA ALA A 857 8.18 21.79 -26.66
C ALA A 857 9.30 20.80 -26.99
N ALA A 858 9.44 20.45 -28.27
CA ALA A 858 10.54 19.67 -28.78
C ALA A 858 10.93 20.16 -30.17
N PRO A 859 12.16 19.86 -30.65
CA PRO A 859 12.57 20.21 -32.00
C PRO A 859 11.54 19.85 -33.06
N PRO A 860 11.08 20.86 -33.84
CA PRO A 860 10.28 20.60 -35.02
C PRO A 860 11.03 19.65 -35.95
N VAL A 861 10.28 18.79 -36.61
CA VAL A 861 10.84 17.84 -37.58
C VAL A 861 10.52 18.35 -38.97
N TYR A 862 11.57 18.61 -39.75
CA TYR A 862 11.44 18.98 -41.15
C TYR A 862 11.28 17.71 -41.98
N ILE A 863 10.17 17.59 -42.70
CA ILE A 863 9.75 16.34 -43.35
C ILE A 863 9.97 16.32 -44.87
N TYR A 864 10.64 17.31 -45.45
CA TYR A 864 10.93 17.33 -46.88
C TYR A 864 11.69 16.07 -47.31
N GLY A 865 11.09 15.32 -48.24
CA GLY A 865 11.55 14.02 -48.72
C GLY A 865 11.77 12.97 -47.62
N ALA A 866 11.06 13.08 -46.50
CA ALA A 866 11.03 12.05 -45.46
C ALA A 866 10.16 10.86 -45.90
N ARG A 867 10.56 9.64 -45.54
CA ARG A 867 9.75 8.43 -45.75
C ARG A 867 8.86 8.20 -44.54
N CYS A 868 7.54 8.22 -44.73
CA CYS A 868 6.56 7.99 -43.67
C CYS A 868 5.66 6.79 -44.00
N GLU A 869 5.69 5.73 -43.19
CA GLU A 869 4.96 4.49 -43.46
C GLU A 869 4.26 3.94 -42.21
N PRO A 870 3.10 3.27 -42.36
CA PRO A 870 2.51 2.53 -41.25
C PRO A 870 3.51 1.47 -40.75
N PHE A 871 3.59 1.28 -39.45
CA PHE A 871 4.51 0.33 -38.83
C PHE A 871 3.73 -0.74 -38.02
N PRO A 872 2.93 -1.58 -38.70
CA PRO A 872 2.05 -2.55 -38.06
C PRO A 872 2.83 -3.65 -37.29
N GLU A 873 4.07 -3.90 -37.69
CA GLU A 873 4.97 -4.87 -37.03
C GLU A 873 5.52 -4.37 -35.69
N TYR A 874 5.25 -3.12 -35.30
CA TYR A 874 5.71 -2.57 -34.04
C TYR A 874 4.93 -3.14 -32.84
N VAL A 875 5.47 -4.20 -32.24
CA VAL A 875 4.80 -4.98 -31.17
C VAL A 875 4.45 -4.15 -29.92
N LYS A 876 5.16 -3.06 -29.64
CA LYS A 876 5.02 -2.33 -28.35
C LYS A 876 3.82 -1.37 -28.31
N ARG A 877 3.31 -0.89 -29.44
CA ARG A 877 2.13 -0.01 -29.50
C ARG A 877 1.37 -0.23 -30.80
N LYS A 878 0.04 -0.41 -30.70
CA LYS A 878 -0.86 -0.51 -31.85
C LYS A 878 -0.97 0.85 -32.56
N HIS A 879 -1.33 0.84 -33.85
CA HIS A 879 -1.52 2.04 -34.67
C HIS A 879 -0.30 2.97 -34.72
N ALA A 880 0.89 2.35 -34.86
CA ALA A 880 2.15 3.05 -34.96
C ALA A 880 2.55 3.31 -36.42
N TYR A 881 3.23 4.42 -36.67
CA TYR A 881 3.86 4.73 -37.95
C TYR A 881 5.31 5.19 -37.75
N ARG A 882 6.15 4.94 -38.76
CA ARG A 882 7.56 5.32 -38.75
C ARG A 882 7.79 6.48 -39.71
N LEU A 883 8.57 7.47 -39.27
CA LEU A 883 9.03 8.60 -40.05
C LEU A 883 10.57 8.61 -40.08
N ALA A 884 11.15 8.49 -41.27
CA ALA A 884 12.59 8.58 -41.50
C ALA A 884 12.90 9.81 -42.36
N THR A 885 13.66 10.76 -41.81
CA THR A 885 14.04 12.01 -42.49
C THR A 885 15.30 11.82 -43.34
N GLN A 886 15.57 12.73 -44.29
CA GLN A 886 16.71 12.64 -45.20
C GLN A 886 18.08 12.69 -44.49
N ASP A 887 18.15 13.35 -43.35
CA ASP A 887 19.34 13.43 -42.50
C ASP A 887 19.58 12.14 -41.68
N GLY A 888 18.77 11.10 -41.88
CA GLY A 888 18.93 9.79 -41.25
C GLY A 888 18.38 9.71 -39.81
N ALA A 889 17.60 10.70 -39.35
CA ALA A 889 16.86 10.56 -38.10
C ALA A 889 15.60 9.69 -38.31
N GLU A 890 15.29 8.86 -37.31
CA GLU A 890 14.12 7.97 -37.33
C GLU A 890 13.26 8.18 -36.10
N TYR A 891 11.97 8.40 -36.34
CA TYR A 891 10.96 8.59 -35.33
C TYR A 891 9.87 7.52 -35.47
N VAL A 892 9.35 7.06 -34.35
CA VAL A 892 8.18 6.20 -34.27
C VAL A 892 7.08 6.97 -33.55
N PHE A 893 5.91 7.01 -34.16
CA PHE A 893 4.73 7.67 -33.64
C PHE A 893 3.63 6.65 -33.38
N ALA A 894 2.79 6.87 -32.37
CA ALA A 894 1.63 6.03 -32.08
C ALA A 894 0.38 6.91 -31.88
N CYS A 895 -0.70 6.53 -32.57
CA CYS A 895 -1.99 7.22 -32.57
C CYS A 895 -3.02 6.48 -31.69
N THR A 896 -4.16 7.13 -31.43
CA THR A 896 -5.25 6.52 -30.65
C THR A 896 -5.97 5.42 -31.42
N ASP A 897 -6.07 5.56 -32.74
CA ASP A 897 -6.77 4.63 -33.61
C ASP A 897 -6.12 4.53 -35.01
N GLU A 898 -6.50 3.50 -35.76
CA GLU A 898 -5.97 3.21 -37.09
C GLU A 898 -6.30 4.29 -38.11
N ARG A 899 -7.48 4.91 -38.02
CA ARG A 899 -7.92 5.95 -38.96
C ARG A 899 -7.04 7.19 -38.83
N GLN A 900 -6.76 7.61 -37.60
CA GLN A 900 -5.88 8.73 -37.29
C GLN A 900 -4.44 8.44 -37.74
N MET A 901 -3.93 7.22 -37.53
CA MET A 901 -2.62 6.80 -38.04
C MET A 901 -2.54 6.90 -39.57
N LEU A 902 -3.54 6.37 -40.29
CA LEU A 902 -3.57 6.42 -41.75
C LEU A 902 -3.67 7.86 -42.29
N GLU A 903 -4.43 8.72 -41.62
CA GLU A 903 -4.52 10.14 -41.97
C GLU A 903 -3.20 10.89 -41.77
N TRP A 904 -2.51 10.66 -40.64
CA TRP A 904 -1.17 11.22 -40.38
C TRP A 904 -0.19 10.78 -41.45
N VAL A 905 -0.15 9.48 -41.77
CA VAL A 905 0.75 8.93 -42.79
C VAL A 905 0.47 9.54 -44.16
N ALA A 906 -0.81 9.65 -44.57
CA ALA A 906 -1.18 10.17 -45.88
C ALA A 906 -0.82 11.65 -46.05
N LYS A 907 -1.12 12.48 -45.04
CA LYS A 907 -0.82 13.91 -45.06
C LYS A 907 0.69 14.19 -44.98
N ILE A 908 1.42 13.48 -44.11
CA ILE A 908 2.89 13.62 -44.02
C ILE A 908 3.55 13.23 -45.34
N LYS A 909 3.15 12.10 -45.95
CA LYS A 909 3.67 11.68 -47.27
C LYS A 909 3.44 12.75 -48.33
N PHE A 910 2.23 13.27 -48.42
CA PHE A 910 1.91 14.33 -49.36
C PHE A 910 2.83 15.55 -49.19
N HIS A 911 2.98 16.08 -47.98
CA HIS A 911 3.84 17.25 -47.78
C HIS A 911 5.33 16.96 -47.96
N ALA A 912 5.78 15.75 -47.63
CA ALA A 912 7.14 15.32 -47.85
C ALA A 912 7.52 15.32 -49.34
N ASP A 913 6.58 15.00 -50.22
CA ASP A 913 6.78 14.91 -51.67
C ASP A 913 6.58 16.26 -52.41
N LEU A 914 6.04 17.29 -51.76
CA LEU A 914 5.89 18.62 -52.36
C LEU A 914 7.25 19.29 -52.57
N THR A 915 7.38 20.08 -53.64
CA THR A 915 8.52 20.99 -53.80
C THR A 915 8.47 22.07 -52.70
N PRO A 916 9.61 22.61 -52.23
CA PRO A 916 9.61 23.64 -51.17
C PRO A 916 8.77 24.89 -51.51
N SER A 917 8.62 25.20 -52.80
CA SER A 917 7.74 26.27 -53.30
C SER A 917 6.24 25.99 -53.10
N ASN A 918 5.84 24.73 -53.00
CA ASN A 918 4.47 24.28 -52.83
C ASN A 918 4.19 23.74 -51.42
N GLN A 919 5.11 23.90 -50.46
CA GLN A 919 5.05 23.25 -49.16
C GLN A 919 3.77 23.54 -48.35
N LEU A 920 3.13 24.70 -48.55
CA LEU A 920 1.90 25.13 -47.87
C LEU A 920 0.60 24.75 -48.61
N LYS A 921 0.68 23.91 -49.66
CA LYS A 921 -0.50 23.43 -50.39
C LYS A 921 -1.27 22.45 -49.49
N SER A 922 -2.55 22.72 -49.23
CA SER A 922 -3.36 21.87 -48.35
C SER A 922 -3.66 20.50 -48.95
N TYR A 923 -3.77 19.46 -48.11
CA TYR A 923 -4.12 18.10 -48.50
C TYR A 923 -5.61 17.97 -48.84
N ASN A 924 -5.93 17.64 -50.10
CA ASN A 924 -7.32 17.42 -50.55
C ASN A 924 -7.54 15.94 -50.88
N TYR A 925 -8.48 15.29 -50.17
CA TYR A 925 -8.82 13.87 -50.33
C TYR A 925 -9.31 13.48 -51.74
N HIS A 926 -9.79 14.44 -52.53
CA HIS A 926 -10.37 14.19 -53.87
C HIS A 926 -9.46 14.55 -55.05
N GLY A 927 -8.23 15.03 -54.81
CA GLY A 927 -7.34 15.57 -55.86
C GLY A 927 -6.06 14.78 -56.16
N ASN A 928 -5.78 13.69 -55.43
CA ASN A 928 -4.58 12.86 -55.60
C ASN A 928 -4.96 11.39 -55.87
N GLN A 929 -5.67 11.16 -56.97
CA GLN A 929 -5.68 9.88 -57.69
C GLN A 929 -4.81 10.00 -58.94
#